data_AF-A0A1B2DCZ9-F1
#
_entry.id   AF-A0A1B2DCZ9-F1
#
_cell.length_a   1.000
_cell.length_b   1.000
_cell.length_c   1.000
_cell.angle_alpha   90.00
_cell.angle_beta   90.00
_cell.angle_gamma   90.00
#
_symmetry.space_group_name_H-M   'P 1'
#
loop_
_entity.id
_entity.type
_entity.pdbx_description
1 polymer ?
#
loop_
_entity_poly.entity_id
_entity_poly.type
_entity_poly.pdbx_seq_one_letter_code
_entity_poly.pdbx_strand_id
1 'polypeptide(L)'
;MNQSEHILLWNQASIRVMDVRHTIMTRGEELRSYRLPASAFLYTTRGHAEVRLDGKTVLVERFHMLHGGKGMCLDIVPDDGLEYYLILYKAVLPLPSRQELVQLMEQHNPFQLQYSFVSRQPIALLDKIQRMEREWQHPNVLDQLYIKTMFYQFIHELFQQLSNQDIHVQKADYVSQAIRYMQEHYAKRIALDELAELLDCSVSYLSRKFKQAIGQSPIDYLIALRIGKAKELLLGTEATLQEIAESVGFPDDSYFNRLFKKHTGMSLGQYKAKVQNNPVPGSRYALVPRRLKRYSEYGYENHSHYKEEGPLFMYRESKISMMAAVLICFTLLLSACGAGTPSTNATTNTSSASPSSNAAAASPASTDTATADASRVIKHAMGEVTLTGTPERVVILTNEGTEALLAVGIKPVGAVQSWIGDPWYEHIKTEMADVTVVGDELQPNIELIASLKPDLIIGNKVRQEKIYEQLNQIAPTVFAEDLGGDWKINFKLYSQAVNKQDEGDKAMEEFDKRVAEVKAKIGDKAATKVSVARFSASQVRIYQKQTFSGVLLEQLGFARPESQDVDSFIEVMTKESIPKMDGDVLFYFVTEAAGKTDAAKVVEEWMNDPLFKNLEVVKNNKVVQVDEAIWNTAGGYKAANLLLDEIVKYFDIQ
;
A
#
# COMPACT_ATOMS: atom_id res chain seq x y z
N MET A 1 -28.53 -6.29 10.09
CA MET A 1 -27.14 -6.80 10.05
C MET A 1 -27.22 -8.31 10.19
N ASN A 2 -26.52 -9.11 9.38
CA ASN A 2 -26.43 -10.54 9.66
C ASN A 2 -25.50 -10.73 10.87
N GLN A 3 -26.09 -11.00 12.03
CA GLN A 3 -25.35 -11.09 13.29
C GLN A 3 -24.38 -12.28 13.29
N SER A 4 -24.72 -13.36 12.57
CA SER A 4 -23.88 -14.54 12.42
C SER A 4 -22.59 -14.24 11.65
N GLU A 5 -22.66 -13.43 10.59
CA GLU A 5 -21.48 -12.98 9.83
C GLU A 5 -20.58 -12.06 10.66
N HIS A 6 -21.18 -11.14 11.43
CA HIS A 6 -20.44 -10.26 12.34
C HIS A 6 -19.66 -11.09 13.38
N ILE A 7 -20.33 -12.02 14.07
CA ILE A 7 -19.69 -12.90 15.07
C ILE A 7 -18.64 -13.82 14.42
N LEU A 8 -18.89 -14.32 13.21
CA LEU A 8 -17.92 -15.14 12.45
C LEU A 8 -16.60 -14.38 12.24
N LEU A 9 -16.65 -13.12 11.79
CA LEU A 9 -15.43 -12.32 11.57
C LEU A 9 -14.67 -12.03 12.87
N TRP A 10 -15.36 -11.81 14.00
CA TRP A 10 -14.68 -11.69 15.31
C TRP A 10 -14.02 -12.98 15.78
N ASN A 11 -14.63 -14.14 15.50
CA ASN A 11 -14.06 -15.44 15.84
C ASN A 11 -12.83 -15.82 15.00
N GLN A 12 -12.69 -15.25 13.80
CA GLN A 12 -11.57 -15.53 12.88
C GLN A 12 -10.44 -14.49 12.96
N ALA A 13 -10.68 -13.30 13.52
CA ALA A 13 -9.68 -12.24 13.59
C ALA A 13 -8.68 -12.44 14.74
N SER A 14 -7.40 -12.25 14.45
CA SER A 14 -6.37 -12.06 15.46
C SER A 14 -6.48 -10.66 16.04
N ILE A 15 -6.77 -10.58 17.34
CA ILE A 15 -6.88 -9.31 18.06
C ILE A 15 -5.58 -9.00 18.81
N ARG A 16 -5.19 -7.72 18.73
CA ARG A 16 -4.16 -7.08 19.57
C ARG A 16 -4.75 -5.85 20.24
N VAL A 17 -4.83 -5.87 21.57
CA VAL A 17 -5.09 -4.65 22.35
C VAL A 17 -3.88 -3.73 22.21
N MET A 18 -4.12 -2.47 21.86
CA MET A 18 -3.10 -1.46 21.58
C MET A 18 -2.94 -0.47 22.71
N ASP A 19 -4.03 -0.19 23.44
CA ASP A 19 -4.05 0.69 24.61
C ASP A 19 -5.30 0.48 25.45
N VAL A 20 -5.19 0.67 26.78
CA VAL A 20 -6.33 0.75 27.69
C VAL A 20 -6.06 1.90 28.66
N ARG A 21 -6.84 2.98 28.56
CA ARG A 21 -6.69 4.16 29.41
C ARG A 21 -7.98 4.53 30.13
N HIS A 22 -7.83 5.03 31.35
CA HIS A 22 -8.87 5.73 32.09
C HIS A 22 -8.68 7.25 31.92
N THR A 23 -9.76 8.03 31.83
CA THR A 23 -9.69 9.48 31.64
C THR A 23 -10.83 10.17 32.39
N ILE A 24 -10.47 11.22 33.14
CA ILE A 24 -11.40 12.12 33.82
C ILE A 24 -11.24 13.48 33.16
N MET A 25 -12.31 13.98 32.54
CA MET A 25 -12.41 15.33 32.00
C MET A 25 -13.19 16.21 32.98
N THR A 26 -12.63 17.38 33.24
CA THR A 26 -13.19 18.43 34.09
C THR A 26 -13.84 19.54 33.25
N ARG A 27 -14.57 20.43 33.91
CA ARG A 27 -15.35 21.49 33.25
C ARG A 27 -14.45 22.44 32.45
N GLY A 28 -14.65 22.48 31.13
CA GLY A 28 -13.89 23.32 30.21
C GLY A 28 -12.77 22.59 29.45
N GLU A 29 -12.47 21.34 29.82
CA GLU A 29 -11.65 20.47 28.98
C GLU A 29 -12.51 19.88 27.86
N GLU A 30 -11.99 19.86 26.63
CA GLU A 30 -12.67 19.31 25.46
C GLU A 30 -11.67 18.46 24.67
N LEU A 31 -12.10 17.28 24.22
CA LEU A 31 -11.38 16.51 23.20
C LEU A 31 -11.92 16.95 21.84
N ARG A 32 -11.06 17.47 20.95
CA ARG A 32 -11.46 17.90 19.62
C ARG A 32 -10.59 17.27 18.55
N SER A 33 -11.23 16.86 17.46
CA SER A 33 -10.59 16.32 16.27
C SER A 33 -9.65 15.12 16.54
N TYR A 34 -9.92 14.34 17.58
CA TYR A 34 -9.07 13.20 17.93
C TYR A 34 -9.34 12.05 16.95
N ARG A 35 -8.39 11.82 16.04
CA ARG A 35 -8.48 10.74 15.07
C ARG A 35 -8.08 9.42 15.72
N LEU A 36 -8.99 8.44 15.71
CA LEU A 36 -8.75 7.12 16.30
C LEU A 36 -7.59 6.40 15.57
N PRO A 37 -6.44 6.11 16.22
CA PRO A 37 -5.28 5.49 15.58
C PRO A 37 -5.44 3.97 15.36
N ALA A 38 -6.46 3.38 16.00
CA ALA A 38 -6.92 2.01 15.86
C ALA A 38 -8.42 1.99 16.20
N SER A 39 -9.13 0.89 15.94
CA SER A 39 -10.53 0.76 16.36
C SER A 39 -10.66 0.85 17.88
N ALA A 40 -11.75 1.43 18.35
CA ALA A 40 -11.88 1.88 19.73
C ALA A 40 -13.23 1.55 20.35
N PHE A 41 -13.20 1.20 21.64
CA PHE A 41 -14.35 1.24 22.53
C PHE A 41 -14.19 2.39 23.52
N LEU A 42 -15.22 3.22 23.67
CA LEU A 42 -15.33 4.22 24.72
C LEU A 42 -16.47 3.82 25.66
N TYR A 43 -16.19 3.76 26.96
CA TYR A 43 -17.18 3.42 27.97
C TYR A 43 -17.19 4.44 29.11
N THR A 44 -18.28 5.18 29.25
CA THR A 44 -18.43 6.19 30.30
C THR A 44 -18.82 5.54 31.64
N THR A 45 -18.37 6.12 32.75
CA THR A 45 -18.77 5.70 34.11
C THR A 45 -19.53 6.80 34.86
N ARG A 46 -19.18 8.07 34.64
CA ARG A 46 -19.83 9.23 35.26
C ARG A 46 -19.87 10.43 34.31
N GLY A 47 -20.78 11.35 34.60
CA GLY A 47 -20.92 12.61 33.87
C GLY A 47 -21.83 12.53 32.65
N HIS A 48 -21.88 13.65 31.93
CA HIS A 48 -22.64 13.82 30.70
C HIS A 48 -21.79 14.61 29.69
N ALA A 49 -21.90 14.27 28.41
CA ALA A 49 -21.17 14.97 27.35
C ALA A 49 -21.91 14.91 26.01
N GLU A 50 -21.67 15.92 25.17
CA GLU A 50 -21.84 15.78 23.73
C GLU A 50 -20.63 15.02 23.16
N VAL A 51 -20.83 13.76 22.76
CA VAL A 51 -19.81 12.99 22.03
C VAL A 51 -20.15 12.99 20.55
N ARG A 52 -19.16 13.28 19.72
CA ARG A 52 -19.27 13.28 18.27
C ARG A 52 -18.36 12.21 17.71
N LEU A 53 -18.95 11.23 17.02
CA LEU A 53 -18.20 10.26 16.23
C LEU A 53 -18.57 10.48 14.76
N ASP A 54 -17.59 10.96 14.02
CA ASP A 54 -17.70 11.40 12.62
C ASP A 54 -18.87 12.33 12.30
N GLY A 55 -19.05 13.36 13.12
CA GLY A 55 -20.08 14.37 12.89
C GLY A 55 -21.48 13.94 13.34
N LYS A 56 -21.69 12.65 13.61
CA LYS A 56 -22.89 12.18 14.32
C LYS A 56 -22.72 12.48 15.81
N THR A 57 -23.57 13.35 16.31
CA THR A 57 -23.64 13.71 17.72
C THR A 57 -24.50 12.71 18.50
N VAL A 58 -24.00 12.25 19.64
CA VAL A 58 -24.68 11.43 20.63
C VAL A 58 -24.50 12.10 21.99
N LEU A 59 -25.61 12.37 22.69
CA LEU A 59 -25.54 12.74 24.10
C LEU A 59 -25.24 11.48 24.91
N VAL A 60 -24.11 11.45 25.59
CA VAL A 60 -23.71 10.34 26.45
C VAL A 60 -23.98 10.68 27.91
N GLU A 61 -24.40 9.67 28.65
CA GLU A 61 -24.57 9.70 30.10
C GLU A 61 -23.66 8.61 30.72
N ARG A 62 -23.83 8.28 32.01
CA ARG A 62 -23.11 7.15 32.63
C ARG A 62 -23.41 5.81 31.93
N PHE A 63 -22.41 4.93 31.89
CA PHE A 63 -22.52 3.56 31.34
C PHE A 63 -22.91 3.48 29.87
N HIS A 64 -22.58 4.53 29.11
CA HIS A 64 -22.75 4.57 27.67
C HIS A 64 -21.54 3.91 27.00
N MET A 65 -21.80 2.88 26.20
CA MET A 65 -20.82 2.22 25.35
C MET A 65 -20.88 2.81 23.94
N LEU A 66 -19.73 3.19 23.39
CA LEU A 66 -19.58 3.60 22.01
C LEU A 66 -18.46 2.79 21.35
N HIS A 67 -18.65 2.44 20.08
CA HIS A 67 -17.61 1.86 19.24
C HIS A 67 -17.38 2.74 18.00
N GLY A 68 -16.11 2.91 17.64
CA GLY A 68 -15.69 3.59 16.43
C GLY A 68 -14.48 2.89 15.80
N GLY A 69 -14.38 2.92 14.47
CA GLY A 69 -13.28 2.32 13.74
C GLY A 69 -12.02 3.19 13.69
N LYS A 70 -10.89 2.59 13.28
CA LYS A 70 -9.67 3.34 12.94
C LYS A 70 -9.99 4.46 11.93
N GLY A 71 -9.41 5.64 12.12
CA GLY A 71 -9.56 6.78 11.21
C GLY A 71 -10.74 7.70 11.50
N MET A 72 -11.74 7.23 12.27
CA MET A 72 -12.88 8.04 12.69
C MET A 72 -12.45 9.22 13.56
N CYS A 73 -13.18 10.32 13.44
CA CYS A 73 -12.94 11.54 14.22
C CYS A 73 -13.82 11.55 15.49
N LEU A 74 -13.20 11.64 16.66
CA LEU A 74 -13.85 11.73 17.98
C LEU A 74 -13.71 13.16 18.54
N ASP A 75 -14.86 13.78 18.82
CA ASP A 75 -14.96 14.97 19.69
C ASP A 75 -15.70 14.59 20.99
N ILE A 76 -15.30 15.18 22.12
CA ILE A 76 -15.97 15.05 23.42
C ILE A 76 -16.04 16.45 24.04
N VAL A 77 -17.26 16.93 24.29
CA VAL A 77 -17.54 18.18 25.00
C VAL A 77 -18.35 17.84 26.26
N PRO A 78 -17.74 17.78 27.45
CA PRO A 78 -18.45 17.51 28.69
C PRO A 78 -19.29 18.70 29.15
N ASP A 79 -20.42 18.43 29.79
CA ASP A 79 -21.29 19.50 30.33
C ASP A 79 -20.67 20.15 31.58
N ASP A 80 -20.47 19.33 32.63
CA ASP A 80 -19.77 19.69 33.87
C ASP A 80 -18.53 18.81 34.14
N GLY A 81 -18.43 17.67 33.46
CA GLY A 81 -17.34 16.70 33.57
C GLY A 81 -17.74 15.32 33.03
N LEU A 82 -16.75 14.49 32.66
CA LEU A 82 -16.96 13.14 32.13
C LEU A 82 -15.85 12.20 32.59
N GLU A 83 -16.22 11.02 33.07
CA GLU A 83 -15.29 9.93 33.43
C GLU A 83 -15.51 8.76 32.45
N TYR A 84 -14.46 8.32 31.76
CA TYR A 84 -14.56 7.25 30.76
C TYR A 84 -13.28 6.42 30.61
N TYR A 85 -13.45 5.20 30.09
CA TYR A 85 -12.37 4.34 29.63
C TYR A 85 -12.33 4.34 28.10
N LEU A 86 -11.12 4.32 27.52
CA LEU A 86 -10.89 4.15 26.10
C LEU A 86 -9.99 2.92 25.88
N ILE A 87 -10.48 1.97 25.10
CA ILE A 87 -9.77 0.74 24.71
C ILE A 87 -9.49 0.82 23.21
N LEU A 88 -8.22 0.85 22.83
CA LEU A 88 -7.79 0.80 21.44
C LEU A 88 -7.36 -0.63 21.08
N TYR A 89 -7.77 -1.13 19.92
CA TYR A 89 -7.42 -2.47 19.45
C TYR A 89 -7.23 -2.52 17.93
N LYS A 90 -6.37 -3.44 17.48
CA LYS A 90 -6.24 -3.84 16.07
C LYS A 90 -6.79 -5.26 15.89
N ALA A 91 -7.48 -5.48 14.78
CA ALA A 91 -8.01 -6.77 14.38
C ALA A 91 -7.57 -7.06 12.94
N VAL A 92 -7.00 -8.25 12.70
CA VAL A 92 -6.47 -8.65 11.40
C VAL A 92 -6.84 -10.11 11.15
N LEU A 93 -7.27 -10.45 9.93
CA LEU A 93 -7.42 -11.85 9.54
C LEU A 93 -6.04 -12.49 9.38
N PRO A 94 -5.73 -13.60 10.08
CA PRO A 94 -4.44 -14.27 9.92
C PRO A 94 -4.31 -14.83 8.50
N LEU A 95 -3.13 -14.68 7.90
CA LEU A 95 -2.84 -15.21 6.56
C LEU A 95 -2.11 -16.57 6.66
N PRO A 96 -2.40 -17.53 5.78
CA PRO A 96 -3.43 -17.50 4.73
C PRO A 96 -4.86 -17.60 5.31
N SER A 97 -5.79 -16.81 4.77
CA SER A 97 -7.22 -16.81 5.13
C SER A 97 -8.09 -17.32 3.98
N ARG A 98 -9.24 -17.90 4.30
CA ARG A 98 -10.22 -18.33 3.29
C ARG A 98 -10.75 -17.14 2.51
N GLN A 99 -10.83 -17.25 1.19
CA GLN A 99 -11.25 -16.17 0.30
C GLN A 99 -12.66 -15.63 0.64
N GLU A 100 -13.57 -16.49 1.10
CA GLU A 100 -14.90 -16.12 1.61
C GLU A 100 -14.82 -15.16 2.81
N LEU A 101 -13.88 -15.38 3.74
CA LEU A 101 -13.69 -14.51 4.91
C LEU A 101 -13.06 -13.17 4.51
N VAL A 102 -12.17 -13.17 3.51
CA VAL A 102 -11.60 -11.94 2.94
C VAL A 102 -12.69 -11.10 2.28
N GLN A 103 -13.51 -11.71 1.41
CA GLN A 103 -14.66 -11.04 0.78
C GLN A 103 -15.69 -10.55 1.80
N LEU A 104 -15.99 -11.33 2.83
CA LEU A 104 -16.90 -10.93 3.89
C LEU A 104 -16.34 -9.75 4.71
N MET A 105 -15.03 -9.72 4.96
CA MET A 105 -14.35 -8.59 5.61
C MET A 105 -14.44 -7.32 4.75
N GLU A 106 -14.13 -7.40 3.44
CA GLU A 106 -14.24 -6.26 2.52
C GLU A 106 -15.66 -5.68 2.45
N GLN A 107 -16.68 -6.55 2.51
CA GLN A 107 -18.07 -6.13 2.43
C GLN A 107 -18.59 -5.60 3.76
N HIS A 108 -18.26 -6.26 4.88
CA HIS A 108 -18.94 -6.16 6.18
C HIS A 108 -17.96 -6.07 7.36
N ASN A 109 -16.81 -5.38 7.20
CA ASN A 109 -15.81 -5.16 8.26
C ASN A 109 -16.46 -4.69 9.59
N PRO A 110 -16.44 -5.54 10.65
CA PRO A 110 -17.12 -5.23 11.90
C PRO A 110 -16.34 -4.24 12.77
N PHE A 111 -15.02 -4.19 12.61
CA PHE A 111 -14.10 -3.33 13.36
C PHE A 111 -14.20 -1.87 12.92
N GLN A 112 -14.97 -1.59 11.85
CA GLN A 112 -15.28 -0.27 11.31
C GLN A 112 -16.75 0.14 11.53
N LEU A 113 -17.54 -0.61 12.30
CA LEU A 113 -18.92 -0.25 12.61
C LEU A 113 -18.99 0.88 13.65
N GLN A 114 -20.00 1.74 13.54
CA GLN A 114 -20.32 2.75 14.55
C GLN A 114 -21.60 2.36 15.29
N TYR A 115 -21.55 2.26 16.60
CA TYR A 115 -22.73 2.07 17.44
C TYR A 115 -22.55 2.70 18.81
N SER A 116 -23.66 3.06 19.43
CA SER A 116 -23.72 3.68 20.75
C SER A 116 -24.96 3.21 21.50
N PHE A 117 -24.83 2.79 22.76
CA PHE A 117 -25.95 2.37 23.59
C PHE A 117 -25.63 2.51 25.08
N VAL A 118 -26.67 2.63 25.91
CA VAL A 118 -26.54 2.59 27.37
C VAL A 118 -26.60 1.13 27.85
N SER A 119 -25.59 0.69 28.60
CA SER A 119 -25.51 -0.70 29.06
C SER A 119 -26.59 -1.00 30.10
N ARG A 120 -27.38 -2.06 29.84
CA ARG A 120 -28.37 -2.61 30.80
C ARG A 120 -27.72 -3.44 31.91
N GLN A 121 -26.49 -3.91 31.71
CA GLN A 121 -25.71 -4.67 32.70
C GLN A 121 -24.31 -4.03 32.85
N PRO A 122 -24.26 -2.79 33.37
CA PRO A 122 -23.08 -1.93 33.27
C PRO A 122 -21.88 -2.45 34.06
N ILE A 123 -22.13 -3.07 35.21
CA ILE A 123 -21.10 -3.61 36.10
C ILE A 123 -20.34 -4.77 35.44
N ALA A 124 -21.00 -5.57 34.61
CA ALA A 124 -20.40 -6.75 33.97
C ALA A 124 -19.43 -6.37 32.84
N LEU A 125 -19.65 -5.23 32.16
CA LEU A 125 -18.66 -4.62 31.27
C LEU A 125 -17.56 -3.91 32.08
N LEU A 126 -17.95 -3.09 33.06
CA LEU A 126 -17.02 -2.26 33.84
C LEU A 126 -15.95 -3.09 34.57
N ASP A 127 -16.32 -4.20 35.20
CA ASP A 127 -15.37 -5.11 35.88
C ASP A 127 -14.29 -5.62 34.91
N LYS A 128 -14.67 -6.02 33.69
CA LYS A 128 -13.73 -6.49 32.65
C LYS A 128 -12.82 -5.35 32.17
N ILE A 129 -13.38 -4.15 31.98
CA ILE A 129 -12.65 -2.95 31.58
C ILE A 129 -11.64 -2.52 32.64
N GLN A 130 -12.04 -2.50 33.92
CA GLN A 130 -11.19 -2.11 35.05
C GLN A 130 -10.06 -3.11 35.30
N ARG A 131 -10.29 -4.41 35.04
CA ARG A 131 -9.20 -5.41 35.05
C ARG A 131 -8.23 -5.19 33.91
N MET A 132 -8.72 -4.98 32.68
CA MET A 132 -7.85 -4.67 31.54
C MET A 132 -7.00 -3.42 31.79
N GLU A 133 -7.59 -2.35 32.35
CA GLU A 133 -6.86 -1.12 32.63
C GLU A 133 -5.79 -1.30 33.72
N ARG A 134 -6.13 -1.96 34.83
CA ARG A 134 -5.17 -2.23 35.91
C ARG A 134 -3.95 -3.00 35.44
N GLU A 135 -4.14 -4.09 34.71
CA GLU A 135 -3.03 -4.90 34.22
C GLU A 135 -2.26 -4.18 33.08
N TRP A 136 -2.91 -3.27 32.34
CA TRP A 136 -2.26 -2.45 31.30
C TRP A 136 -1.27 -1.43 31.88
N GLN A 137 -1.50 -0.93 33.11
CA GLN A 137 -0.56 -0.01 33.79
C GLN A 137 0.73 -0.71 34.27
N HIS A 138 0.72 -2.03 34.45
CA HIS A 138 1.83 -2.80 35.02
C HIS A 138 2.20 -4.05 34.20
N PRO A 139 2.44 -3.92 32.87
CA PRO A 139 2.41 -5.05 31.96
C PRO A 139 3.64 -5.96 32.10
N ASN A 140 3.44 -7.20 32.58
CA ASN A 140 4.36 -8.31 32.37
C ASN A 140 3.93 -9.18 31.17
N VAL A 141 4.77 -10.16 30.78
CA VAL A 141 4.56 -11.00 29.58
C VAL A 141 3.30 -11.89 29.69
N LEU A 142 2.95 -12.35 30.90
CA LEU A 142 1.71 -13.09 31.16
C LEU A 142 0.48 -12.16 31.13
N ASP A 143 0.63 -10.92 31.59
CA ASP A 143 -0.48 -9.96 31.63
C ASP A 143 -0.96 -9.59 30.23
N GLN A 144 -0.09 -9.56 29.21
CA GLN A 144 -0.52 -9.38 27.83
C GLN A 144 -1.48 -10.49 27.35
N LEU A 145 -1.27 -11.73 27.78
CA LEU A 145 -2.18 -12.84 27.50
C LEU A 145 -3.47 -12.74 28.34
N TYR A 146 -3.37 -12.28 29.59
CA TYR A 146 -4.53 -12.03 30.45
C TYR A 146 -5.42 -10.92 29.89
N ILE A 147 -4.86 -9.76 29.52
CA ILE A 147 -5.55 -8.63 28.90
C ILE A 147 -6.23 -9.06 27.59
N LYS A 148 -5.53 -9.84 26.74
CA LYS A 148 -6.15 -10.41 25.53
C LYS A 148 -7.34 -11.32 25.87
N THR A 149 -7.25 -12.12 26.93
CA THR A 149 -8.33 -12.99 27.39
C THR A 149 -9.51 -12.20 27.95
N MET A 150 -9.25 -11.17 28.77
CA MET A 150 -10.25 -10.24 29.29
C MET A 150 -10.95 -9.47 28.16
N PHE A 151 -10.22 -9.08 27.11
CA PHE A 151 -10.80 -8.43 25.94
C PHE A 151 -11.78 -9.35 25.21
N TYR A 152 -11.46 -10.63 25.00
CA TYR A 152 -12.43 -11.58 24.42
C TYR A 152 -13.66 -11.79 25.32
N GLN A 153 -13.49 -11.84 26.65
CA GLN A 153 -14.64 -11.89 27.57
C GLN A 153 -15.48 -10.61 27.53
N PHE A 154 -14.85 -9.45 27.33
CA PHE A 154 -15.51 -8.16 27.15
C PHE A 154 -16.32 -8.13 25.84
N ILE A 155 -15.75 -8.58 24.72
CA ILE A 155 -16.48 -8.70 23.44
C ILE A 155 -17.66 -9.67 23.54
N HIS A 156 -17.50 -10.80 24.25
CA HIS A 156 -18.59 -11.75 24.46
C HIS A 156 -19.75 -11.13 25.26
N GLU A 157 -19.45 -10.49 26.40
CA GLU A 157 -20.41 -9.73 27.21
C GLU A 157 -21.11 -8.64 26.38
N LEU A 158 -20.33 -7.86 25.64
CA LEU A 158 -20.80 -6.80 24.76
C LEU A 158 -21.78 -7.34 23.71
N PHE A 159 -21.50 -8.50 23.09
CA PHE A 159 -22.43 -9.13 22.13
C PHE A 159 -23.67 -9.72 22.76
N GLN A 160 -23.62 -10.25 23.98
CA GLN A 160 -24.85 -10.62 24.70
C GLN A 160 -25.73 -9.38 24.92
N GLN A 161 -25.15 -8.26 25.36
CA GLN A 161 -25.88 -7.02 25.60
C GLN A 161 -26.38 -6.35 24.31
N LEU A 162 -25.65 -6.46 23.19
CA LEU A 162 -26.08 -6.01 21.86
C LEU A 162 -27.20 -6.89 21.27
N SER A 163 -27.20 -8.20 21.55
CA SER A 163 -28.25 -9.12 21.08
C SER A 163 -29.60 -8.85 21.76
N ASN A 164 -29.57 -8.41 23.01
CA ASN A 164 -30.75 -8.21 23.85
C ASN A 164 -31.35 -6.79 23.73
N GLN A 165 -30.88 -6.00 22.76
CA GLN A 165 -31.28 -4.60 22.54
C GLN A 165 -31.37 -4.29 21.05
N ASP A 166 -32.44 -3.65 20.60
CA ASP A 166 -32.60 -3.18 19.20
C ASP A 166 -31.70 -1.96 18.92
N ILE A 167 -30.38 -2.17 18.94
CA ILE A 167 -29.37 -1.12 18.78
C ILE A 167 -29.16 -0.85 17.30
N HIS A 168 -29.33 0.41 16.93
CA HIS A 168 -29.14 0.89 15.56
C HIS A 168 -27.65 1.01 15.22
N VAL A 169 -27.05 -0.10 14.79
CA VAL A 169 -25.68 -0.16 14.27
C VAL A 169 -25.60 0.53 12.91
N GLN A 170 -24.67 1.48 12.78
CA GLN A 170 -24.38 2.17 11.53
C GLN A 170 -23.04 1.72 10.97
N LYS A 171 -22.94 1.68 9.63
CA LYS A 171 -21.66 1.43 8.94
C LYS A 171 -20.86 2.74 8.92
N ALA A 172 -19.53 2.67 8.96
CA ALA A 172 -18.67 3.82 8.70
C ALA A 172 -19.11 4.54 7.42
N ASP A 173 -19.38 5.83 7.51
CA ASP A 173 -19.57 6.68 6.35
C ASP A 173 -18.20 7.18 5.86
N TYR A 174 -17.50 6.27 5.19
CA TYR A 174 -16.21 6.54 4.55
C TYR A 174 -16.26 7.74 3.59
N VAL A 175 -17.43 8.07 3.04
CA VAL A 175 -17.61 9.23 2.15
C VAL A 175 -17.60 10.52 2.96
N SER A 176 -18.40 10.61 4.03
CA SER A 176 -18.39 11.77 4.92
C SER A 176 -17.04 11.95 5.64
N GLN A 177 -16.38 10.84 6.02
CA GLN A 177 -15.02 10.87 6.59
C GLN A 177 -14.01 11.42 5.59
N ALA A 178 -14.00 10.89 4.36
CA ALA A 178 -13.14 11.38 3.28
C ALA A 178 -13.39 12.85 2.96
N ILE A 179 -14.66 13.27 2.86
CA ILE A 179 -15.04 14.67 2.65
C ILE A 179 -14.51 15.56 3.76
N ARG A 180 -14.66 15.17 5.03
CA ARG A 180 -14.17 15.98 6.15
C ARG A 180 -12.66 16.11 6.14
N TYR A 181 -11.94 15.01 5.94
CA TYR A 181 -10.48 15.03 5.80
C TYR A 181 -10.04 15.95 4.64
N MET A 182 -10.71 15.87 3.49
CA MET A 182 -10.47 16.77 2.36
C MET A 182 -10.77 18.23 2.71
N GLN A 183 -11.82 18.53 3.47
CA GLN A 183 -12.14 19.90 3.89
C GLN A 183 -11.15 20.47 4.92
N GLU A 184 -10.62 19.63 5.80
CA GLU A 184 -9.61 20.01 6.81
C GLU A 184 -8.20 20.16 6.21
N HIS A 185 -7.90 19.44 5.13
CA HIS A 185 -6.55 19.34 4.57
C HIS A 185 -6.43 19.66 3.09
N TYR A 186 -7.42 20.32 2.47
CA TYR A 186 -7.46 20.54 1.01
C TYR A 186 -6.18 21.16 0.43
N ALA A 187 -5.52 22.06 1.17
CA ALA A 187 -4.28 22.72 0.76
C ALA A 187 -3.06 21.79 0.74
N LYS A 188 -3.09 20.66 1.46
CA LYS A 188 -2.04 19.65 1.44
C LYS A 188 -2.25 18.69 0.26
N ARG A 189 -1.19 18.04 -0.22
CA ARG A 189 -1.33 16.88 -1.12
C ARG A 189 -2.04 15.76 -0.35
N ILE A 190 -3.15 15.28 -0.88
CA ILE A 190 -3.90 14.13 -0.37
C ILE A 190 -3.84 13.07 -1.47
N ALA A 191 -3.12 11.97 -1.23
CA ALA A 191 -3.15 10.83 -2.13
C ALA A 191 -4.33 9.89 -1.77
N LEU A 192 -4.79 9.11 -2.73
CA LEU A 192 -6.02 8.33 -2.59
C LEU A 192 -5.79 7.01 -1.82
N ASP A 193 -4.59 6.47 -1.91
CA ASP A 193 -4.02 5.40 -1.10
C ASP A 193 -3.85 5.84 0.36
N GLU A 194 -3.19 6.98 0.61
CA GLU A 194 -3.07 7.58 1.95
C GLU A 194 -4.46 7.76 2.61
N LEU A 195 -5.43 8.27 1.85
CA LEU A 195 -6.79 8.46 2.32
C LEU A 195 -7.54 7.14 2.56
N ALA A 196 -7.32 6.11 1.73
CA ALA A 196 -7.95 4.81 1.91
C ALA A 196 -7.36 4.06 3.13
N GLU A 197 -6.04 4.14 3.35
CA GLU A 197 -5.36 3.58 4.52
C GLU A 197 -5.78 4.27 5.81
N LEU A 198 -5.90 5.60 5.79
CA LEU A 198 -6.41 6.39 6.91
C LEU A 198 -7.80 5.93 7.35
N LEU A 199 -8.65 5.63 6.37
CA LEU A 199 -10.03 5.19 6.53
C LEU A 199 -10.17 3.65 6.60
N ASP A 200 -9.05 2.93 6.69
CA ASP A 200 -8.98 1.47 6.87
C ASP A 200 -9.81 0.65 5.86
N CYS A 201 -9.84 1.12 4.61
CA CYS A 201 -10.59 0.51 3.52
C CYS A 201 -9.74 0.46 2.23
N SER A 202 -10.15 -0.33 1.23
CA SER A 202 -9.42 -0.38 -0.03
C SER A 202 -9.72 0.85 -0.91
N VAL A 203 -8.72 1.31 -1.67
CA VAL A 203 -8.83 2.41 -2.64
C VAL A 203 -10.03 2.21 -3.58
N SER A 204 -10.24 0.98 -4.06
CA SER A 204 -11.36 0.60 -4.93
C SER A 204 -12.71 0.68 -4.22
N TYR A 205 -12.79 0.29 -2.94
CA TYR A 205 -14.00 0.42 -2.13
C TYR A 205 -14.37 1.89 -1.91
N LEU A 206 -13.41 2.71 -1.45
CA LEU A 206 -13.59 4.15 -1.23
C LEU A 206 -14.02 4.85 -2.51
N SER A 207 -13.30 4.65 -3.62
CA SER A 207 -13.61 5.25 -4.92
C SER A 207 -15.03 4.95 -5.39
N ARG A 208 -15.45 3.68 -5.28
CA ARG A 208 -16.78 3.22 -5.67
C ARG A 208 -17.87 3.84 -4.79
N LYS A 209 -17.68 3.87 -3.47
CA LYS A 209 -18.65 4.44 -2.53
C LYS A 209 -18.77 5.95 -2.66
N PHE A 210 -17.64 6.65 -2.81
CA PHE A 210 -17.62 8.09 -3.01
C PHE A 210 -18.30 8.48 -4.32
N LYS A 211 -18.02 7.78 -5.43
CA LYS A 211 -18.72 8.01 -6.71
C LYS A 211 -20.21 7.67 -6.64
N GLN A 212 -20.60 6.63 -5.90
CA GLN A 212 -22.01 6.28 -5.67
C GLN A 212 -22.77 7.37 -4.90
N ALA A 213 -22.14 8.02 -3.92
CA ALA A 213 -22.78 9.02 -3.06
C ALA A 213 -22.70 10.46 -3.60
N ILE A 214 -21.60 10.83 -4.26
CA ILE A 214 -21.27 12.22 -4.65
C ILE A 214 -21.26 12.41 -6.17
N GLY A 215 -21.35 11.34 -6.96
CA GLY A 215 -21.39 11.37 -8.43
C GLY A 215 -20.03 11.52 -9.14
N GLN A 216 -18.96 11.82 -8.39
CA GLN A 216 -17.59 12.06 -8.89
C GLN A 216 -16.54 11.30 -8.06
N SER A 217 -15.30 11.21 -8.53
CA SER A 217 -14.23 10.58 -7.74
C SER A 217 -13.83 11.44 -6.54
N PRO A 218 -13.16 10.85 -5.51
CA PRO A 218 -12.62 11.64 -4.40
C PRO A 218 -11.65 12.74 -4.86
N ILE A 219 -10.82 12.46 -5.88
CA ILE A 219 -9.85 13.44 -6.41
C ILE A 219 -10.57 14.56 -7.18
N ASP A 220 -11.59 14.25 -7.97
CA ASP A 220 -12.41 15.28 -8.64
C ASP A 220 -13.11 16.19 -7.63
N TYR A 221 -13.64 15.61 -6.54
CA TYR A 221 -14.22 16.38 -5.42
C TYR A 221 -13.18 17.30 -4.77
N LEU A 222 -11.98 16.79 -4.49
CA LEU A 222 -10.89 17.59 -3.93
C LEU A 222 -10.49 18.74 -4.86
N ILE A 223 -10.38 18.50 -6.17
CA ILE A 223 -10.12 19.55 -7.16
C ILE A 223 -11.26 20.58 -7.14
N ALA A 224 -12.53 20.16 -7.19
CA ALA A 224 -13.67 21.06 -7.16
C ALA A 224 -13.73 21.91 -5.88
N LEU A 225 -13.38 21.32 -4.73
CA LEU A 225 -13.26 22.00 -3.43
C LEU A 225 -12.16 23.08 -3.46
N ARG A 226 -10.96 22.75 -3.98
CA ARG A 226 -9.84 23.70 -4.13
C ARG A 226 -10.17 24.84 -5.09
N ILE A 227 -10.81 24.54 -6.24
CA ILE A 227 -11.30 25.58 -7.17
C ILE A 227 -12.37 26.46 -6.50
N GLY A 228 -13.23 25.90 -5.64
CA GLY A 228 -14.16 26.65 -4.81
C GLY A 228 -13.44 27.64 -3.88
N LYS A 229 -12.40 27.19 -3.18
CA LYS A 229 -11.57 28.02 -2.30
C LYS A 229 -10.79 29.10 -3.06
N ALA A 230 -10.25 28.78 -4.23
CA ALA A 230 -9.59 29.75 -5.10
C ALA A 230 -10.55 30.88 -5.52
N LYS A 231 -11.81 30.58 -5.84
CA LYS A 231 -12.83 31.60 -6.12
C LYS A 231 -13.07 32.51 -4.91
N GLU A 232 -13.19 31.95 -3.69
CA GLU A 232 -13.36 32.76 -2.48
C GLU A 232 -12.18 33.73 -2.28
N LEU A 233 -10.94 33.30 -2.49
CA LEU A 233 -9.74 34.13 -2.37
C LEU A 233 -9.65 35.21 -3.45
N LEU A 234 -9.93 34.87 -4.71
CA LEU A 234 -9.96 35.80 -5.86
C LEU A 234 -11.00 36.92 -5.71
N LEU A 235 -12.06 36.68 -4.93
CA LEU A 235 -13.11 37.66 -4.64
C LEU A 235 -12.84 38.48 -3.36
N GLY A 236 -12.06 37.94 -2.43
CA GLY A 236 -11.89 38.49 -1.08
C GLY A 236 -10.52 39.11 -0.78
N THR A 237 -9.52 38.95 -1.66
CA THR A 237 -8.14 39.39 -1.42
C THR A 237 -7.51 39.98 -2.68
N GLU A 238 -6.44 40.76 -2.52
CA GLU A 238 -5.64 41.26 -3.66
C GLU A 238 -4.61 40.26 -4.18
N ALA A 239 -4.46 39.10 -3.51
CA ALA A 239 -3.43 38.10 -3.74
C ALA A 239 -3.17 37.76 -5.22
N THR A 240 -1.91 37.48 -5.51
CA THR A 240 -1.42 37.02 -6.80
C THR A 240 -1.97 35.63 -7.13
N LEU A 241 -1.91 35.26 -8.42
CA LEU A 241 -2.41 33.95 -8.84
C LEU A 241 -1.58 32.79 -8.25
N GLN A 242 -0.29 33.00 -8.05
CA GLN A 242 0.64 32.04 -7.47
C GLN A 242 0.34 31.82 -5.97
N GLU A 243 0.22 32.88 -5.17
CA GLU A 243 -0.15 32.78 -3.74
C GLU A 243 -1.51 32.06 -3.56
N ILE A 244 -2.46 32.29 -4.46
CA ILE A 244 -3.75 31.59 -4.46
C ILE A 244 -3.58 30.12 -4.85
N ALA A 245 -2.75 29.79 -5.84
CA ALA A 245 -2.47 28.40 -6.25
C ALA A 245 -1.85 27.60 -5.10
N GLU A 246 -0.79 28.14 -4.50
CA GLU A 246 -0.06 27.55 -3.38
C GLU A 246 -0.98 27.37 -2.16
N SER A 247 -1.73 28.40 -1.76
CA SER A 247 -2.62 28.34 -0.58
C SER A 247 -3.80 27.37 -0.72
N VAL A 248 -4.24 27.02 -1.93
CA VAL A 248 -5.26 25.97 -2.16
C VAL A 248 -4.65 24.62 -2.56
N GLY A 249 -3.32 24.50 -2.57
CA GLY A 249 -2.61 23.22 -2.73
C GLY A 249 -2.35 22.77 -4.16
N PHE A 250 -2.32 23.68 -5.13
CA PHE A 250 -1.83 23.39 -6.48
C PHE A 250 -0.35 23.82 -6.61
N PRO A 251 0.59 22.88 -6.88
CA PRO A 251 2.02 23.19 -6.96
C PRO A 251 2.48 23.71 -8.34
N ASP A 252 1.58 23.75 -9.33
CA ASP A 252 1.86 24.22 -10.69
C ASP A 252 0.75 25.17 -11.14
N ASP A 253 1.12 26.43 -11.39
CA ASP A 253 0.26 27.51 -11.89
C ASP A 253 -0.38 27.19 -13.25
N SER A 254 0.32 26.46 -14.12
CA SER A 254 -0.16 26.07 -15.44
C SER A 254 -1.21 24.97 -15.35
N TYR A 255 -0.98 23.97 -14.50
CA TYR A 255 -1.97 22.94 -14.16
C TYR A 255 -3.20 23.55 -13.46
N PHE A 256 -2.99 24.45 -12.49
CA PHE A 256 -4.05 25.18 -11.80
C PHE A 256 -4.89 26.01 -12.77
N ASN A 257 -4.28 26.82 -13.64
CA ASN A 257 -4.99 27.59 -14.67
C ASN A 257 -5.84 26.68 -15.58
N ARG A 258 -5.30 25.53 -15.98
CA ARG A 258 -6.00 24.55 -16.85
C ARG A 258 -7.22 23.96 -16.13
N LEU A 259 -7.07 23.54 -14.88
CA LEU A 259 -8.18 23.03 -14.05
C LEU A 259 -9.22 24.11 -13.73
N PHE A 260 -8.79 25.33 -13.41
CA PHE A 260 -9.70 26.45 -13.15
C PHE A 260 -10.51 26.78 -14.40
N LYS A 261 -9.88 26.82 -15.59
CA LYS A 261 -10.59 27.01 -16.85
C LYS A 261 -11.56 25.86 -17.15
N LYS A 262 -11.19 24.61 -16.88
CA LYS A 262 -12.06 23.43 -17.02
C LYS A 262 -13.30 23.51 -16.10
N HIS A 263 -13.14 23.91 -14.84
CA HIS A 263 -14.22 23.97 -13.85
C HIS A 263 -15.05 25.26 -13.85
N THR A 264 -14.62 26.32 -14.53
CA THR A 264 -15.32 27.62 -14.53
C THR A 264 -15.69 28.14 -15.92
N GLY A 265 -15.14 27.55 -16.98
CA GLY A 265 -15.24 28.06 -18.35
C GLY A 265 -14.38 29.30 -18.64
N MET A 266 -13.65 29.84 -17.65
CA MET A 266 -12.91 31.10 -17.75
C MET A 266 -11.49 30.95 -17.20
N SER A 267 -10.51 31.66 -17.75
CA SER A 267 -9.17 31.74 -17.13
C SER A 267 -9.21 32.57 -15.83
N LEU A 268 -8.21 32.40 -14.97
CA LEU A 268 -8.10 33.16 -13.71
C LEU A 268 -8.10 34.68 -13.93
N GLY A 269 -7.33 35.16 -14.92
CA GLY A 269 -7.30 36.59 -15.28
C GLY A 269 -8.65 37.11 -15.79
N GLN A 270 -9.34 36.34 -16.64
CA GLN A 270 -10.70 36.69 -17.09
C GLN A 270 -11.72 36.68 -15.94
N TYR A 271 -11.56 35.78 -14.97
CA TYR A 271 -12.41 35.72 -13.78
C TYR A 271 -12.20 36.95 -12.88
N LYS A 272 -10.94 37.30 -12.56
CA LYS A 272 -10.57 38.49 -11.77
C LYS A 272 -11.06 39.79 -12.46
N ALA A 273 -10.83 39.94 -13.76
CA ALA A 273 -11.29 41.11 -14.53
C ALA A 273 -12.82 41.21 -14.65
N LYS A 274 -13.53 40.08 -14.80
CA LYS A 274 -15.00 40.05 -14.86
C LYS A 274 -15.65 40.46 -13.53
N VAL A 275 -15.01 40.12 -12.41
CA VAL A 275 -15.45 40.53 -11.07
C VAL A 275 -15.18 42.02 -10.85
N GLN A 276 -13.98 42.50 -11.19
CA GLN A 276 -13.64 43.92 -11.06
C GLN A 276 -14.58 44.84 -11.87
N ASN A 277 -15.02 44.38 -13.06
CA ASN A 277 -15.96 45.12 -13.90
C ASN A 277 -17.45 44.92 -13.55
N ASN A 278 -17.78 44.12 -12.53
CA ASN A 278 -19.18 43.89 -12.16
C ASN A 278 -19.33 43.58 -10.65
N PRO A 279 -19.43 44.60 -9.78
CA PRO A 279 -19.61 44.41 -8.34
C PRO A 279 -21.04 43.94 -8.03
N VAL A 280 -21.29 42.64 -8.19
CA VAL A 280 -22.60 42.02 -7.92
C VAL A 280 -22.72 41.64 -6.43
N PRO A 281 -23.84 41.95 -5.76
CA PRO A 281 -23.93 41.78 -4.31
C PRO A 281 -24.08 40.32 -3.87
N GLY A 282 -23.54 40.02 -2.68
CA GLY A 282 -24.06 39.04 -1.71
C GLY A 282 -24.52 37.67 -2.25
N SER A 283 -23.67 36.66 -2.07
CA SER A 283 -23.93 35.24 -2.35
C SER A 283 -25.39 34.81 -2.11
N ARG A 284 -26.06 34.43 -3.21
CA ARG A 284 -27.31 33.65 -3.19
C ARG A 284 -26.99 32.18 -3.46
N TYR A 285 -26.58 31.41 -2.45
CA TYR A 285 -26.88 29.95 -2.34
C TYR A 285 -26.58 29.50 -0.90
N ALA A 286 -27.56 29.64 -0.01
CA ALA A 286 -27.52 29.06 1.32
C ALA A 286 -28.23 27.69 1.31
N LEU A 287 -27.47 26.59 1.30
CA LEU A 287 -27.97 25.24 1.54
C LEU A 287 -27.09 24.40 2.49
N VAL A 288 -26.36 25.07 3.40
CA VAL A 288 -25.99 24.52 4.72
C VAL A 288 -26.06 25.67 5.74
N PRO A 289 -26.69 25.50 6.92
CA PRO A 289 -26.69 26.54 7.95
C PRO A 289 -25.28 26.78 8.51
N ARG A 290 -24.63 27.87 8.09
CA ARG A 290 -23.40 28.35 8.72
C ARG A 290 -23.70 28.85 10.14
N ARG A 291 -23.20 28.14 11.15
CA ARG A 291 -22.56 28.79 12.31
C ARG A 291 -21.05 28.62 12.22
N LEU A 292 -20.41 29.43 11.39
CA LEU A 292 -19.02 29.78 11.65
C LEU A 292 -18.99 30.54 12.98
N LYS A 293 -18.46 29.93 14.04
CA LYS A 293 -17.74 30.74 15.02
C LYS A 293 -16.47 31.22 14.30
N ARG A 294 -16.33 32.55 14.23
CA ARG A 294 -15.18 33.21 13.58
C ARG A 294 -13.91 32.85 14.32
N TYR A 295 -12.79 32.78 13.60
CA TYR A 295 -11.47 32.96 14.20
C TYR A 295 -11.45 34.29 14.95
N SER A 296 -10.89 34.30 16.15
CA SER A 296 -10.37 35.50 16.78
C SER A 296 -8.86 35.52 16.56
N GLU A 297 -8.38 36.50 15.82
CA GLU A 297 -6.94 36.78 15.70
C GLU A 297 -6.39 37.26 17.04
N TYR A 298 -5.69 36.36 17.73
CA TYR A 298 -4.56 36.60 18.63
C TYR A 298 -3.85 35.23 18.66
N GLY A 299 -2.78 34.96 17.93
CA GLY A 299 -1.69 35.85 17.57
C GLY A 299 -0.50 35.53 18.46
N TYR A 300 0.21 34.43 18.17
CA TYR A 300 1.63 34.22 18.48
C TYR A 300 2.14 32.98 17.73
N GLU A 301 3.08 33.20 16.81
CA GLU A 301 4.03 32.17 16.40
C GLU A 301 5.10 32.04 17.49
N ASN A 302 5.57 30.81 17.76
CA ASN A 302 6.97 30.42 18.01
C ASN A 302 7.01 28.90 18.21
N HIS A 303 7.73 28.14 17.38
CA HIS A 303 9.19 27.92 17.41
C HIS A 303 9.72 27.19 18.65
N SER A 304 9.98 25.89 18.43
CA SER A 304 11.17 25.14 18.88
C SER A 304 11.43 24.79 20.35
N HIS A 305 12.12 23.65 20.49
CA HIS A 305 12.84 23.10 21.66
C HIS A 305 12.08 22.42 22.81
N TYR A 306 12.26 21.10 22.86
CA TYR A 306 12.54 20.40 24.12
C TYR A 306 13.77 21.02 24.82
N LYS A 307 13.61 21.51 26.05
CA LYS A 307 14.50 21.30 27.22
C LYS A 307 14.00 22.06 28.46
N GLU A 308 14.40 21.56 29.63
CA GLU A 308 14.17 22.09 30.99
C GLU A 308 12.71 22.09 31.51
N GLU A 309 12.39 21.83 32.79
CA GLU A 309 13.01 20.92 33.77
C GLU A 309 12.03 20.61 34.94
N GLY A 310 11.37 19.43 34.92
CA GLY A 310 10.66 18.82 36.07
C GLY A 310 9.41 19.53 36.67
N PRO A 311 8.77 18.94 37.71
CA PRO A 311 8.94 17.60 38.26
C PRO A 311 7.69 16.71 38.08
N LEU A 312 7.83 15.56 37.41
CA LEU A 312 6.92 14.42 37.63
C LEU A 312 7.58 13.47 38.63
N PHE A 313 6.86 13.15 39.71
CA PHE A 313 7.41 12.48 40.88
C PHE A 313 7.87 11.05 40.59
N MET A 314 9.18 10.86 40.41
CA MET A 314 9.81 9.55 40.52
C MET A 314 9.83 9.11 41.99
N TYR A 315 9.07 8.07 42.32
CA TYR A 315 9.23 7.37 43.60
C TYR A 315 10.57 6.62 43.59
N ARG A 316 11.40 6.85 44.61
CA ARG A 316 12.80 6.41 44.65
C ARG A 316 13.04 5.45 45.82
N GLU A 317 13.71 4.33 45.52
CA GLU A 317 14.27 3.32 46.44
C GLU A 317 13.21 2.39 47.10
N SER A 318 13.47 1.10 47.34
CA SER A 318 14.70 0.52 47.92
C SER A 318 15.14 -0.85 47.36
N LYS A 319 16.41 -1.17 47.63
CA LYS A 319 17.13 -2.39 47.21
C LYS A 319 16.73 -3.61 48.05
N ILE A 320 16.40 -4.73 47.39
CA ILE A 320 16.43 -6.10 47.92
C ILE A 320 16.79 -6.99 46.72
N SER A 321 17.65 -8.00 46.74
CA SER A 321 18.77 -8.46 47.56
C SER A 321 19.30 -9.68 46.78
N MET A 322 20.60 -9.96 46.87
CA MET A 322 21.33 -10.93 46.05
C MET A 322 21.06 -12.40 46.45
N MET A 323 19.81 -12.87 46.38
CA MET A 323 19.41 -14.22 46.87
C MET A 323 18.46 -15.04 45.97
N ALA A 324 17.94 -14.52 44.86
CA ALA A 324 17.08 -15.30 43.95
C ALA A 324 17.85 -16.15 42.93
N ALA A 325 19.13 -15.83 42.64
CA ALA A 325 19.92 -16.47 41.58
C ALA A 325 20.48 -17.86 41.92
N VAL A 326 20.30 -18.36 43.14
CA VAL A 326 20.91 -19.61 43.62
C VAL A 326 19.95 -20.81 43.55
N LEU A 327 18.64 -20.59 43.34
CA LEU A 327 17.59 -21.61 43.53
C LEU A 327 17.11 -22.31 42.24
N ILE A 328 17.66 -21.98 41.07
CA ILE A 328 17.24 -22.55 39.77
C ILE A 328 18.28 -23.54 39.20
N CYS A 329 19.45 -23.71 39.84
CA CYS A 329 20.52 -24.59 39.37
C CYS A 329 20.46 -26.05 39.89
N PHE A 330 19.35 -26.52 40.49
CA PHE A 330 19.33 -27.78 41.25
C PHE A 330 18.29 -28.84 40.83
N THR A 331 17.69 -28.74 39.64
CA THR A 331 16.66 -29.70 39.18
C THR A 331 16.92 -30.34 37.80
N LEU A 332 18.18 -30.38 37.36
CA LEU A 332 18.65 -31.33 36.35
C LEU A 332 19.57 -32.35 37.01
N LEU A 333 19.12 -33.61 37.14
CA LEU A 333 19.88 -34.87 36.98
C LEU A 333 19.10 -36.10 37.52
N LEU A 334 19.43 -37.29 36.97
CA LEU A 334 18.92 -38.65 37.28
C LEU A 334 17.53 -38.96 36.67
N SER A 335 17.30 -40.04 35.89
CA SER A 335 18.07 -41.24 35.51
C SER A 335 18.04 -41.46 33.97
N ALA A 336 19.11 -41.86 33.27
CA ALA A 336 19.77 -43.19 33.24
C ALA A 336 18.80 -44.34 32.92
N CYS A 337 19.03 -45.33 32.04
CA CYS A 337 20.02 -45.73 31.03
C CYS A 337 19.73 -47.23 30.77
N GLY A 338 19.86 -47.77 29.55
CA GLY A 338 19.75 -49.23 29.34
C GLY A 338 19.73 -49.62 27.86
N ALA A 339 20.66 -50.48 27.42
CA ALA A 339 20.91 -50.78 26.00
C ALA A 339 20.85 -52.29 25.70
N GLY A 340 20.72 -52.67 24.42
CA GLY A 340 20.92 -54.07 23.98
C GLY A 340 20.38 -54.43 22.58
N THR A 341 21.28 -54.87 21.71
CA THR A 341 21.08 -55.62 20.44
C THR A 341 22.06 -56.83 20.48
N PRO A 342 22.16 -57.80 19.51
CA PRO A 342 21.51 -57.94 18.18
C PRO A 342 21.02 -59.37 17.80
N SER A 343 20.54 -59.55 16.55
CA SER A 343 20.54 -60.80 15.71
C SER A 343 19.74 -62.02 16.22
N THR A 344 19.22 -62.99 15.43
CA THR A 344 19.19 -63.40 14.00
C THR A 344 17.89 -64.26 13.84
N ASN A 345 17.34 -64.70 12.70
CA ASN A 345 17.92 -65.27 11.47
C ASN A 345 16.80 -65.49 10.41
N ALA A 346 17.18 -65.56 9.12
CA ALA A 346 16.65 -66.41 8.02
C ALA A 346 15.12 -66.68 7.83
N THR A 347 14.57 -66.92 6.64
CA THR A 347 15.17 -67.51 5.41
C THR A 347 14.23 -67.27 4.20
N THR A 348 14.78 -67.02 3.00
CA THR A 348 14.41 -67.57 1.65
C THR A 348 12.92 -67.66 1.19
N ASN A 349 12.47 -67.56 -0.07
CA ASN A 349 13.05 -67.52 -1.43
C ASN A 349 11.87 -67.32 -2.42
N THR A 350 11.96 -66.99 -3.72
CA THR A 350 12.97 -66.39 -4.63
C THR A 350 12.28 -66.13 -5.98
N SER A 351 12.77 -65.15 -6.77
CA SER A 351 12.76 -65.19 -8.25
C SER A 351 11.40 -65.06 -8.99
N SER A 352 11.31 -64.54 -10.23
CA SER A 352 12.33 -63.96 -11.13
C SER A 352 11.71 -63.22 -12.33
N ALA A 353 12.49 -62.28 -12.88
CA ALA A 353 12.63 -61.98 -14.31
C ALA A 353 11.47 -61.35 -15.13
N SER A 354 11.70 -60.08 -15.52
CA SER A 354 11.38 -59.50 -16.85
C SER A 354 12.22 -60.19 -17.97
N PRO A 355 12.12 -59.92 -19.30
CA PRO A 355 12.02 -58.57 -19.92
C PRO A 355 11.30 -58.46 -21.29
N SER A 356 11.44 -57.28 -21.93
CA SER A 356 11.41 -57.02 -23.40
C SER A 356 10.05 -57.15 -24.13
N SER A 357 9.76 -56.50 -25.28
CA SER A 357 10.31 -55.30 -25.96
C SER A 357 9.51 -55.05 -27.26
N ASN A 358 9.22 -53.80 -27.65
CA ASN A 358 9.57 -53.21 -28.96
C ASN A 358 8.79 -51.94 -29.33
N ALA A 359 9.43 -51.12 -30.17
CA ALA A 359 8.92 -49.89 -30.76
C ALA A 359 8.43 -50.10 -32.20
N ALA A 360 7.68 -49.12 -32.73
CA ALA A 360 7.76 -48.69 -34.12
C ALA A 360 7.15 -47.28 -34.28
N ALA A 361 7.71 -46.46 -35.17
CA ALA A 361 7.22 -45.13 -35.52
C ALA A 361 6.99 -45.05 -37.04
N ALA A 362 6.06 -44.19 -37.47
CA ALA A 362 6.00 -43.67 -38.84
C ALA A 362 5.19 -42.36 -38.92
N SER A 363 5.75 -41.35 -39.59
CA SER A 363 5.09 -40.11 -40.02
C SER A 363 4.91 -40.17 -41.57
N PRO A 364 4.65 -39.05 -42.28
CA PRO A 364 3.64 -38.01 -42.10
C PRO A 364 2.65 -37.97 -43.29
N ALA A 365 1.66 -37.06 -43.26
CA ALA A 365 0.88 -36.71 -44.46
C ALA A 365 0.82 -35.18 -44.61
N SER A 366 1.45 -34.67 -45.66
CA SER A 366 1.40 -33.28 -46.09
C SER A 366 0.26 -33.08 -47.09
N THR A 367 -0.61 -32.08 -46.87
CA THR A 367 -1.40 -31.49 -47.95
C THR A 367 -1.39 -29.98 -47.83
N ASP A 368 -0.97 -29.33 -48.91
CA ASP A 368 -0.87 -27.89 -49.03
C ASP A 368 -2.27 -27.27 -49.16
N THR A 369 -2.61 -26.32 -48.29
CA THR A 369 -3.73 -25.38 -48.52
C THR A 369 -3.40 -24.08 -47.81
N ALA A 370 -3.55 -22.96 -48.53
CA ALA A 370 -3.19 -21.63 -48.04
C ALA A 370 -3.68 -21.40 -46.61
N THR A 371 -2.75 -21.01 -45.73
CA THR A 371 -3.03 -20.73 -44.32
C THR A 371 -4.06 -19.61 -44.22
N ALA A 372 -5.31 -19.99 -43.98
CA ALA A 372 -6.23 -19.15 -43.24
C ALA A 372 -5.54 -18.77 -41.92
N ASP A 373 -5.55 -17.49 -41.59
CA ASP A 373 -4.85 -16.96 -40.41
C ASP A 373 -5.12 -17.80 -39.17
N ALA A 374 -4.07 -18.44 -38.65
CA ALA A 374 -4.20 -19.41 -37.59
C ALA A 374 -4.75 -18.73 -36.31
N SER A 375 -6.02 -19.02 -36.03
CA SER A 375 -6.75 -18.51 -34.88
C SER A 375 -6.18 -19.12 -33.60
N ARG A 376 -5.60 -18.29 -32.72
CA ARG A 376 -5.09 -18.69 -31.40
C ARG A 376 -5.93 -18.07 -30.28
N VAL A 377 -6.19 -18.84 -29.24
CA VAL A 377 -6.89 -18.36 -28.03
C VAL A 377 -5.84 -18.01 -26.98
N ILE A 378 -5.80 -16.75 -26.58
CA ILE A 378 -4.92 -16.24 -25.52
C ILE A 378 -5.73 -16.17 -24.22
N LYS A 379 -5.28 -16.86 -23.17
CA LYS A 379 -5.81 -16.73 -21.81
C LYS A 379 -5.03 -15.64 -21.09
N HIS A 380 -5.71 -14.72 -20.42
CA HIS A 380 -5.09 -13.55 -19.80
C HIS A 380 -5.89 -13.07 -18.58
N ALA A 381 -5.38 -12.07 -17.86
CA ALA A 381 -5.87 -11.61 -16.55
C ALA A 381 -7.34 -11.15 -16.49
N MET A 382 -7.95 -10.93 -17.66
CA MET A 382 -9.32 -10.41 -17.83
C MET A 382 -10.24 -11.40 -18.59
N GLY A 383 -9.75 -12.60 -18.94
CA GLY A 383 -10.55 -13.61 -19.64
C GLY A 383 -9.78 -14.37 -20.72
N GLU A 384 -10.46 -14.65 -21.83
CA GLU A 384 -9.89 -15.28 -23.02
C GLU A 384 -10.22 -14.44 -24.26
N VAL A 385 -9.24 -14.27 -25.15
CA VAL A 385 -9.41 -13.54 -26.41
C VAL A 385 -8.87 -14.36 -27.57
N THR A 386 -9.62 -14.41 -28.67
CA THR A 386 -9.23 -15.09 -29.90
C THR A 386 -8.55 -14.09 -30.84
N LEU A 387 -7.30 -14.36 -31.20
CA LEU A 387 -6.51 -13.56 -32.13
C LEU A 387 -6.23 -14.35 -33.41
N THR A 388 -6.30 -13.68 -34.56
CA THR A 388 -6.03 -14.27 -35.88
C THR A 388 -4.83 -13.58 -36.50
N GLY A 389 -3.90 -14.36 -37.07
CA GLY A 389 -2.73 -13.81 -37.78
C GLY A 389 -1.74 -13.08 -36.88
N THR A 390 -0.77 -12.40 -37.48
CA THR A 390 0.24 -11.61 -36.75
C THR A 390 -0.22 -10.15 -36.69
N PRO A 391 -0.42 -9.56 -35.49
CA PRO A 391 -0.81 -8.15 -35.36
C PRO A 391 0.24 -7.21 -35.95
N GLU A 392 -0.20 -6.24 -36.76
CA GLU A 392 0.64 -5.22 -37.41
C GLU A 392 0.62 -3.88 -36.67
N ARG A 393 -0.42 -3.61 -35.87
CA ARG A 393 -0.70 -2.31 -35.24
C ARG A 393 -0.86 -2.44 -33.72
N VAL A 394 0.16 -2.97 -33.06
CA VAL A 394 0.15 -3.17 -31.61
C VAL A 394 0.28 -1.85 -30.85
N VAL A 395 -0.57 -1.64 -29.85
CA VAL A 395 -0.40 -0.61 -28.81
C VAL A 395 -0.05 -1.27 -27.48
N ILE A 396 0.93 -0.72 -26.76
CA ILE A 396 1.44 -1.27 -25.50
C ILE A 396 1.34 -0.28 -24.34
N LEU A 397 0.77 -0.73 -23.22
CA LEU A 397 0.43 0.11 -22.07
C LEU A 397 1.31 -0.12 -20.84
N THR A 398 2.44 -0.83 -20.98
CA THR A 398 3.46 -0.96 -19.92
C THR A 398 4.86 -0.77 -20.48
N ASN A 399 5.77 -0.30 -19.62
CA ASN A 399 7.19 -0.20 -19.97
C ASN A 399 7.84 -1.58 -20.19
N GLU A 400 7.56 -2.55 -19.32
CA GLU A 400 8.12 -3.91 -19.43
C GLU A 400 7.66 -4.67 -20.68
N GLY A 401 6.37 -4.53 -21.05
CA GLY A 401 5.85 -5.08 -22.29
C GLY A 401 6.35 -4.35 -23.54
N THR A 402 6.76 -3.08 -23.44
CA THR A 402 7.38 -2.36 -24.57
C THR A 402 8.70 -3.02 -24.95
N GLU A 403 9.52 -3.37 -23.96
CA GLU A 403 10.75 -4.13 -24.21
C GLU A 403 10.49 -5.54 -24.74
N ALA A 404 9.43 -6.21 -24.28
CA ALA A 404 9.06 -7.54 -24.75
C ALA A 404 8.72 -7.53 -26.25
N LEU A 405 7.97 -6.53 -26.73
CA LEU A 405 7.67 -6.36 -28.14
C LEU A 405 8.94 -6.14 -28.97
N LEU A 406 9.81 -5.22 -28.53
CA LEU A 406 11.06 -4.93 -29.23
C LEU A 406 11.99 -6.15 -29.28
N ALA A 407 12.04 -6.96 -28.22
CA ALA A 407 12.85 -8.18 -28.16
C ALA A 407 12.41 -9.24 -29.19
N VAL A 408 11.12 -9.32 -29.52
CA VAL A 408 10.59 -10.21 -30.56
C VAL A 408 10.42 -9.54 -31.93
N GLY A 409 11.02 -8.36 -32.12
CA GLY A 409 11.04 -7.63 -33.40
C GLY A 409 9.76 -6.90 -33.76
N ILE A 410 8.85 -6.67 -32.81
CA ILE A 410 7.62 -5.89 -33.00
C ILE A 410 7.83 -4.46 -32.51
N LYS A 411 7.72 -3.48 -33.42
CA LYS A 411 7.70 -2.06 -33.07
C LYS A 411 6.25 -1.60 -32.90
N PRO A 412 5.82 -1.16 -31.70
CA PRO A 412 4.44 -0.73 -31.48
C PRO A 412 4.11 0.56 -32.25
N VAL A 413 2.86 0.74 -32.65
CA VAL A 413 2.39 2.00 -33.26
C VAL A 413 2.12 3.09 -32.22
N GLY A 414 1.88 2.68 -30.96
CA GLY A 414 1.83 3.58 -29.82
C GLY A 414 2.20 2.87 -28.52
N ALA A 415 2.87 3.61 -27.62
CA ALA A 415 3.31 3.11 -26.33
C ALA A 415 3.15 4.18 -25.24
N VAL A 416 2.92 3.78 -23.99
CA VAL A 416 3.01 4.70 -22.86
C VAL A 416 4.45 5.14 -22.64
N GLN A 417 4.68 6.41 -22.29
CA GLN A 417 6.01 6.94 -22.05
C GLN A 417 6.74 6.21 -20.90
N SER A 418 8.06 6.30 -20.90
CA SER A 418 8.92 5.77 -19.84
C SER A 418 8.71 6.52 -18.52
N TRP A 419 8.83 5.82 -17.38
CA TRP A 419 8.73 6.46 -16.05
C TRP A 419 9.79 7.55 -15.84
N ILE A 420 11.01 7.34 -16.32
CA ILE A 420 12.10 8.32 -16.34
C ILE A 420 12.70 8.41 -17.76
N GLY A 421 12.14 9.28 -18.59
CA GLY A 421 12.61 9.51 -19.96
C GLY A 421 11.90 10.68 -20.62
N ASP A 422 12.44 11.17 -21.74
CA ASP A 422 11.84 12.21 -22.57
C ASP A 422 11.81 11.77 -24.04
N PRO A 423 10.75 11.06 -24.48
CA PRO A 423 9.74 10.35 -23.68
C PRO A 423 10.14 8.89 -23.35
N TRP A 424 11.30 8.43 -23.81
CA TRP A 424 11.75 7.04 -23.74
C TRP A 424 13.01 6.88 -22.87
N TYR A 425 13.19 5.71 -22.26
CA TYR A 425 14.46 5.31 -21.66
C TYR A 425 15.56 5.23 -22.73
N GLU A 426 16.79 5.58 -22.36
CA GLU A 426 17.90 5.67 -23.31
C GLU A 426 18.18 4.35 -24.06
N HIS A 427 18.01 3.20 -23.39
CA HIS A 427 18.26 1.88 -23.98
C HIS A 427 17.21 1.38 -24.98
N ILE A 428 16.07 2.05 -25.12
CA ILE A 428 15.05 1.75 -26.16
C ILE A 428 14.77 2.94 -27.10
N LYS A 429 15.29 4.13 -26.80
CA LYS A 429 15.00 5.40 -27.47
C LYS A 429 15.16 5.36 -28.99
N THR A 430 16.21 4.71 -29.49
CA THR A 430 16.49 4.55 -30.93
C THR A 430 15.47 3.64 -31.62
N GLU A 431 15.06 2.56 -30.96
CA GLU A 431 14.07 1.60 -31.48
C GLU A 431 12.65 2.23 -31.47
N MET A 432 12.38 3.06 -30.46
CA MET A 432 11.12 3.77 -30.23
C MET A 432 10.99 5.10 -30.98
N ALA A 433 11.91 5.42 -31.91
CA ALA A 433 11.75 6.55 -32.83
C ALA A 433 10.40 6.47 -33.57
N ASP A 434 9.72 7.61 -33.78
CA ASP A 434 8.41 7.72 -34.45
C ASP A 434 7.23 6.97 -33.80
N VAL A 435 7.41 6.30 -32.64
CA VAL A 435 6.31 5.67 -31.90
C VAL A 435 5.45 6.76 -31.23
N THR A 436 4.12 6.65 -31.34
CA THR A 436 3.22 7.63 -30.72
C THR A 436 3.14 7.42 -29.20
N VAL A 437 3.45 8.45 -28.42
CA VAL A 437 3.26 8.43 -26.96
C VAL A 437 1.76 8.47 -26.63
N VAL A 438 1.22 7.40 -26.06
CA VAL A 438 -0.21 7.29 -25.71
C VAL A 438 -0.52 7.63 -24.24
N GLY A 439 0.21 8.57 -23.65
CA GLY A 439 0.12 8.94 -22.23
C GLY A 439 1.14 8.22 -21.36
N ASP A 440 0.86 8.10 -20.06
CA ASP A 440 1.70 7.38 -19.09
C ASP A 440 1.06 6.05 -18.65
N GLU A 441 1.83 5.19 -17.98
CA GLU A 441 1.42 3.85 -17.56
C GLU A 441 0.21 3.85 -16.59
N LEU A 442 0.00 4.92 -15.82
CA LEU A 442 -1.15 5.08 -14.91
C LEU A 442 -2.36 5.71 -15.62
N GLN A 443 -2.14 6.57 -16.62
CA GLN A 443 -3.17 7.31 -17.33
C GLN A 443 -2.99 7.27 -18.87
N PRO A 444 -3.21 6.13 -19.53
CA PRO A 444 -3.22 6.06 -20.98
C PRO A 444 -4.32 6.91 -21.61
N ASN A 445 -4.01 7.57 -22.72
CA ASN A 445 -4.93 8.40 -23.48
C ASN A 445 -5.76 7.53 -24.46
N ILE A 446 -6.93 7.10 -23.99
CA ILE A 446 -7.87 6.22 -24.73
C ILE A 446 -8.28 6.82 -26.09
N GLU A 447 -8.49 8.13 -26.19
CA GLU A 447 -8.86 8.79 -27.46
C GLU A 447 -7.71 8.70 -28.49
N LEU A 448 -6.47 8.90 -28.03
CA LEU A 448 -5.29 8.76 -28.88
C LEU A 448 -5.06 7.30 -29.30
N ILE A 449 -5.24 6.34 -28.40
CA ILE A 449 -5.20 4.90 -28.70
C ILE A 449 -6.23 4.54 -29.78
N ALA A 450 -7.47 5.00 -29.65
CA ALA A 450 -8.51 4.79 -30.66
C ALA A 450 -8.13 5.39 -32.03
N SER A 451 -7.52 6.58 -32.04
CA SER A 451 -7.11 7.25 -33.29
C SER A 451 -6.01 6.49 -34.05
N LEU A 452 -5.16 5.72 -33.35
CA LEU A 452 -4.12 4.89 -33.95
C LEU A 452 -4.67 3.64 -34.64
N LYS A 453 -5.94 3.28 -34.42
CA LYS A 453 -6.58 2.06 -34.98
C LYS A 453 -5.70 0.81 -34.78
N PRO A 454 -5.45 0.40 -33.53
CA PRO A 454 -4.72 -0.82 -33.25
C PRO A 454 -5.52 -2.05 -33.67
N ASP A 455 -4.81 -3.15 -33.92
CA ASP A 455 -5.37 -4.50 -34.09
C ASP A 455 -5.16 -5.39 -32.85
N LEU A 456 -4.27 -4.97 -31.94
CA LEU A 456 -4.07 -5.53 -30.62
C LEU A 456 -3.67 -4.43 -29.62
N ILE A 457 -4.27 -4.45 -28.44
CA ILE A 457 -3.82 -3.66 -27.28
C ILE A 457 -3.27 -4.62 -26.23
N ILE A 458 -2.09 -4.32 -25.70
CA ILE A 458 -1.47 -5.06 -24.60
C ILE A 458 -1.36 -4.15 -23.38
N GLY A 459 -1.70 -4.63 -22.20
CA GLY A 459 -1.61 -3.89 -20.95
C GLY A 459 -1.53 -4.78 -19.72
N ASN A 460 -1.84 -4.22 -18.56
CA ASN A 460 -1.71 -4.90 -17.28
C ASN A 460 -2.84 -4.54 -16.32
N LYS A 461 -3.37 -5.55 -15.61
CA LYS A 461 -4.52 -5.41 -14.71
C LYS A 461 -4.26 -4.46 -13.55
N VAL A 462 -3.11 -4.57 -12.85
CA VAL A 462 -2.74 -3.68 -11.72
C VAL A 462 -2.78 -2.21 -12.11
N ARG A 463 -2.49 -1.88 -13.37
CA ARG A 463 -2.49 -0.51 -13.89
C ARG A 463 -3.82 -0.09 -14.51
N GLN A 464 -4.38 -0.93 -15.37
CA GLN A 464 -5.39 -0.52 -16.35
C GLN A 464 -6.72 -1.29 -16.28
N GLU A 465 -6.95 -2.16 -15.28
CA GLU A 465 -8.21 -2.93 -15.10
C GLU A 465 -9.47 -2.07 -15.33
N LYS A 466 -9.51 -0.86 -14.73
CA LYS A 466 -10.65 0.08 -14.81
C LYS A 466 -10.97 0.58 -16.23
N ILE A 467 -10.04 0.49 -17.16
CA ILE A 467 -10.20 0.92 -18.55
C ILE A 467 -10.21 -0.26 -19.54
N TYR A 468 -10.08 -1.51 -19.08
CA TYR A 468 -10.09 -2.71 -19.91
C TYR A 468 -11.27 -2.75 -20.90
N GLU A 469 -12.50 -2.57 -20.42
CA GLU A 469 -13.71 -2.56 -21.26
C GLU A 469 -13.70 -1.47 -22.34
N GLN A 470 -13.03 -0.34 -22.09
CA GLN A 470 -12.92 0.75 -23.07
C GLN A 470 -11.85 0.44 -24.12
N LEU A 471 -10.76 -0.21 -23.72
CA LEU A 471 -9.70 -0.68 -24.63
C LEU A 471 -10.20 -1.83 -25.51
N ASN A 472 -10.95 -2.78 -24.93
CA ASN A 472 -11.52 -3.93 -25.63
C ASN A 472 -12.61 -3.54 -26.65
N GLN A 473 -13.19 -2.34 -26.54
CA GLN A 473 -14.06 -1.74 -27.56
C GLN A 473 -13.29 -1.11 -28.73
N ILE A 474 -11.99 -0.84 -28.57
CA ILE A 474 -11.12 -0.29 -29.63
C ILE A 474 -10.51 -1.44 -30.44
N ALA A 475 -9.92 -2.43 -29.76
CA ALA A 475 -9.27 -3.59 -30.37
C ALA A 475 -9.22 -4.76 -29.37
N PRO A 476 -9.02 -6.01 -29.84
CA PRO A 476 -8.69 -7.13 -28.97
C PRO A 476 -7.62 -6.75 -27.93
N THR A 477 -7.89 -7.01 -26.64
CA THR A 477 -7.05 -6.52 -25.54
C THR A 477 -6.55 -7.66 -24.66
N VAL A 478 -5.22 -7.80 -24.54
CA VAL A 478 -4.55 -8.82 -23.69
C VAL A 478 -3.90 -8.16 -22.50
N PHE A 479 -4.24 -8.61 -21.28
CA PHE A 479 -3.72 -8.06 -20.02
C PHE A 479 -2.93 -9.09 -19.22
N ALA A 480 -1.71 -8.74 -18.80
CA ALA A 480 -1.00 -9.43 -17.73
C ALA A 480 -1.66 -9.19 -16.35
N GLU A 481 -1.44 -10.10 -15.40
CA GLU A 481 -2.05 -10.04 -14.06
C GLU A 481 -1.31 -9.07 -13.13
N ASP A 482 0.03 -9.14 -13.06
CA ASP A 482 0.89 -8.32 -12.18
C ASP A 482 2.17 -7.85 -12.90
N LEU A 483 3.06 -7.14 -12.21
CA LEU A 483 4.31 -6.55 -12.70
C LEU A 483 5.51 -6.99 -11.85
N GLY A 484 6.70 -6.49 -12.16
CA GLY A 484 7.88 -6.66 -11.29
C GLY A 484 8.51 -8.04 -11.37
N GLY A 485 8.25 -8.91 -10.39
CA GLY A 485 8.82 -10.26 -10.36
C GLY A 485 8.38 -11.15 -11.52
N ASP A 486 7.16 -10.94 -12.01
CA ASP A 486 6.50 -11.77 -13.03
C ASP A 486 6.87 -11.40 -14.48
N TRP A 487 7.88 -10.55 -14.70
CA TRP A 487 8.24 -10.06 -16.04
C TRP A 487 8.51 -11.17 -17.08
N LYS A 488 9.02 -12.34 -16.67
CA LYS A 488 9.19 -13.50 -17.57
C LYS A 488 7.85 -14.14 -17.98
N ILE A 489 6.87 -14.16 -17.08
CA ILE A 489 5.50 -14.65 -17.35
C ILE A 489 4.80 -13.69 -18.31
N ASN A 490 4.91 -12.38 -18.04
CA ASN A 490 4.38 -11.33 -18.88
C ASN A 490 5.00 -11.36 -20.29
N PHE A 491 6.33 -11.47 -20.40
CA PHE A 491 7.04 -11.60 -21.67
C PHE A 491 6.50 -12.75 -22.53
N LYS A 492 6.26 -13.92 -21.92
CA LYS A 492 5.69 -15.09 -22.62
C LYS A 492 4.24 -14.86 -23.06
N LEU A 493 3.41 -14.22 -22.23
CA LEU A 493 2.05 -13.83 -22.62
C LEU A 493 2.05 -12.86 -23.81
N TYR A 494 2.94 -11.86 -23.79
CA TYR A 494 3.03 -10.85 -24.84
C TYR A 494 3.56 -11.42 -26.16
N SER A 495 4.58 -12.28 -26.13
CA SER A 495 5.10 -12.95 -27.33
C SER A 495 4.05 -13.87 -27.98
N GLN A 496 3.25 -14.58 -27.17
CA GLN A 496 2.09 -15.35 -27.64
C GLN A 496 1.00 -14.46 -28.26
N ALA A 497 0.68 -13.33 -27.62
CA ALA A 497 -0.32 -12.40 -28.14
C ALA A 497 0.04 -11.87 -29.54
N VAL A 498 1.31 -11.50 -29.77
CA VAL A 498 1.78 -10.98 -31.07
C VAL A 498 2.19 -12.06 -32.09
N ASN A 499 1.88 -13.34 -31.85
CA ASN A 499 2.24 -14.45 -32.75
C ASN A 499 3.76 -14.65 -32.93
N LYS A 500 4.55 -14.37 -31.90
CA LYS A 500 6.02 -14.44 -31.86
C LYS A 500 6.51 -15.35 -30.74
N GLN A 501 5.80 -16.45 -30.49
CA GLN A 501 6.16 -17.35 -29.41
C GLN A 501 7.54 -17.98 -29.64
N ASP A 502 7.86 -18.41 -30.86
CA ASP A 502 9.15 -19.05 -31.17
C ASP A 502 10.33 -18.09 -30.97
N GLU A 503 10.22 -16.83 -31.41
CA GLU A 503 11.22 -15.80 -31.13
C GLU A 503 11.32 -15.45 -29.65
N GLY A 504 10.19 -15.45 -28.94
CA GLY A 504 10.14 -15.19 -27.49
C GLY A 504 10.75 -16.31 -26.66
N ASP A 505 10.39 -17.56 -26.93
CA ASP A 505 10.93 -18.74 -26.23
C ASP A 505 12.45 -18.83 -26.50
N LYS A 506 12.92 -18.57 -27.73
CA LYS A 506 14.36 -18.46 -28.06
C LYS A 506 15.06 -17.33 -27.31
N ALA A 507 14.46 -16.13 -27.22
CA ALA A 507 15.05 -15.01 -26.48
C ALA A 507 15.16 -15.32 -24.98
N MET A 508 14.17 -16.02 -24.41
CA MET A 508 14.22 -16.45 -23.01
C MET A 508 15.27 -17.55 -22.79
N GLU A 509 15.40 -18.52 -23.70
CA GLU A 509 16.48 -19.52 -23.67
C GLU A 509 17.88 -18.88 -23.69
N GLU A 510 18.08 -17.85 -24.52
CA GLU A 510 19.34 -17.11 -24.59
C GLU A 510 19.63 -16.35 -23.28
N PHE A 511 18.61 -15.71 -22.68
CA PHE A 511 18.73 -15.06 -21.38
C PHE A 511 19.04 -16.04 -20.25
N ASP A 512 18.28 -17.13 -20.14
CA ASP A 512 18.47 -18.16 -19.11
C ASP A 512 19.83 -18.85 -19.24
N LYS A 513 20.32 -19.04 -20.48
CA LYS A 513 21.69 -19.49 -20.75
C LYS A 513 22.72 -18.48 -20.23
N ARG A 514 22.59 -17.18 -20.52
CA ARG A 514 23.50 -16.14 -19.99
C ARG A 514 23.52 -16.14 -18.46
N VAL A 515 22.35 -16.23 -17.82
CA VAL A 515 22.22 -16.31 -16.36
C VAL A 515 22.90 -17.56 -15.81
N ALA A 516 22.74 -18.72 -16.45
CA ALA A 516 23.40 -19.96 -16.05
C ALA A 516 24.94 -19.90 -16.21
N GLU A 517 25.43 -19.30 -17.30
CA GLU A 517 26.86 -19.09 -17.52
C GLU A 517 27.47 -18.17 -16.46
N VAL A 518 26.84 -17.03 -16.16
CA VAL A 518 27.29 -16.10 -15.10
C VAL A 518 27.22 -16.78 -13.72
N LYS A 519 26.15 -17.53 -13.42
CA LYS A 519 26.02 -18.31 -12.18
C LYS A 519 27.10 -19.37 -12.02
N ALA A 520 27.56 -20.00 -13.09
CA ALA A 520 28.68 -20.96 -13.02
C ALA A 520 30.03 -20.27 -12.72
N LYS A 521 30.16 -18.99 -13.04
CA LYS A 521 31.39 -18.19 -12.94
C LYS A 521 31.46 -17.30 -11.68
N ILE A 522 30.37 -17.14 -10.94
CA ILE A 522 30.27 -16.28 -9.75
C ILE A 522 31.23 -16.70 -8.62
N GLY A 523 31.47 -18.00 -8.44
CA GLY A 523 32.30 -18.56 -7.37
C GLY A 523 31.89 -18.08 -5.98
N ASP A 524 32.88 -17.85 -5.11
CA ASP A 524 32.69 -17.40 -3.73
C ASP A 524 31.94 -16.05 -3.61
N LYS A 525 31.88 -15.26 -4.69
CA LYS A 525 31.17 -13.96 -4.72
C LYS A 525 29.66 -14.13 -4.50
N ALA A 526 29.09 -15.33 -4.72
CA ALA A 526 27.71 -15.65 -4.38
C ALA A 526 27.39 -15.44 -2.88
N ALA A 527 28.37 -15.61 -1.98
CA ALA A 527 28.18 -15.39 -0.55
C ALA A 527 28.02 -13.90 -0.16
N THR A 528 28.30 -12.97 -1.09
CA THR A 528 28.13 -11.52 -0.88
C THR A 528 26.66 -11.19 -0.63
N LYS A 529 26.35 -10.60 0.54
CA LYS A 529 25.01 -10.08 0.86
C LYS A 529 24.72 -8.81 0.09
N VAL A 530 23.95 -8.95 -0.99
CA VAL A 530 23.54 -7.83 -1.84
C VAL A 530 22.31 -7.14 -1.26
N SER A 531 22.49 -5.90 -0.81
CA SER A 531 21.43 -4.99 -0.37
C SER A 531 20.98 -4.11 -1.55
N VAL A 532 19.66 -3.90 -1.69
CA VAL A 532 19.07 -3.03 -2.72
C VAL A 532 18.10 -2.05 -2.08
N ALA A 533 18.33 -0.75 -2.28
CA ALA A 533 17.50 0.32 -1.73
C ALA A 533 17.03 1.32 -2.80
N ARG A 534 15.91 1.99 -2.52
CA ARG A 534 15.35 3.06 -3.36
C ARG A 534 15.12 4.30 -2.52
N PHE A 535 15.64 5.43 -2.98
CA PHE A 535 15.39 6.74 -2.39
C PHE A 535 14.41 7.51 -3.28
N SER A 536 13.44 8.20 -2.68
CA SER A 536 12.51 9.08 -3.38
C SER A 536 12.14 10.26 -2.48
N ALA A 537 11.66 11.35 -3.07
CA ALA A 537 11.09 12.50 -2.35
C ALA A 537 9.81 12.19 -1.52
N SER A 538 9.38 10.93 -1.42
CA SER A 538 8.21 10.52 -0.64
C SER A 538 8.52 9.56 0.50
N GLN A 539 9.50 8.69 0.31
CA GLN A 539 9.84 7.58 1.20
C GLN A 539 11.13 6.91 0.71
N VAL A 540 11.78 6.19 1.61
CA VAL A 540 12.91 5.31 1.31
C VAL A 540 12.47 3.86 1.51
N ARG A 541 12.96 2.95 0.67
CA ARG A 541 12.56 1.53 0.65
C ARG A 541 13.76 0.62 0.51
N ILE A 542 13.66 -0.59 1.06
CA ILE A 542 14.53 -1.72 0.69
C ILE A 542 13.73 -2.75 -0.13
N TYR A 543 14.41 -3.39 -1.07
CA TYR A 543 13.82 -4.29 -2.06
C TYR A 543 14.06 -5.75 -1.67
N GLN A 544 12.99 -6.55 -1.60
CA GLN A 544 13.03 -7.96 -1.18
C GLN A 544 13.11 -8.90 -2.39
N LYS A 545 12.91 -10.22 -2.21
CA LYS A 545 13.13 -11.21 -3.27
C LYS A 545 12.17 -11.08 -4.45
N GLN A 546 10.88 -10.79 -4.22
CA GLN A 546 9.85 -10.75 -5.27
C GLN A 546 9.84 -9.45 -6.10
N THR A 547 11.01 -8.85 -6.31
CA THR A 547 11.20 -7.63 -7.10
C THR A 547 12.01 -7.93 -8.36
N PHE A 548 11.96 -7.02 -9.34
CA PHE A 548 12.71 -7.18 -10.60
C PHE A 548 14.20 -7.51 -10.38
N SER A 549 14.89 -6.69 -9.59
CA SER A 549 16.29 -6.95 -9.20
C SER A 549 16.45 -8.14 -8.26
N GLY A 550 15.49 -8.35 -7.34
CA GLY A 550 15.52 -9.46 -6.38
C GLY A 550 15.51 -10.83 -7.05
N VAL A 551 14.64 -11.02 -8.03
CA VAL A 551 14.49 -12.26 -8.81
C VAL A 551 15.76 -12.59 -9.61
N LEU A 552 16.44 -11.59 -10.19
CA LEU A 552 17.70 -11.85 -10.90
C LEU A 552 18.86 -12.16 -9.94
N LEU A 553 18.95 -11.47 -8.80
CA LEU A 553 19.96 -11.77 -7.77
C LEU A 553 19.79 -13.19 -7.21
N GLU A 554 18.55 -13.64 -6.99
CA GLU A 554 18.22 -15.01 -6.57
C GLU A 554 18.53 -16.03 -7.68
N GLN A 555 18.21 -15.75 -8.94
CA GLN A 555 18.57 -16.60 -10.07
C GLN A 555 20.09 -16.78 -10.17
N LEU A 556 20.88 -15.73 -9.96
CA LEU A 556 22.35 -15.78 -9.91
C LEU A 556 22.91 -16.44 -8.64
N GLY A 557 22.10 -16.54 -7.58
CA GLY A 557 22.49 -17.16 -6.31
C GLY A 557 23.26 -16.24 -5.35
N PHE A 558 23.11 -14.92 -5.49
CA PHE A 558 23.66 -13.98 -4.51
C PHE A 558 22.89 -14.07 -3.18
N ALA A 559 23.63 -14.08 -2.07
CA ALA A 559 23.06 -13.92 -0.75
C ALA A 559 22.38 -12.55 -0.59
N ARG A 560 21.39 -12.47 0.30
CA ARG A 560 20.73 -11.21 0.69
C ARG A 560 20.93 -10.96 2.20
N PRO A 561 20.90 -9.71 2.67
CA PRO A 561 20.75 -9.41 4.10
C PRO A 561 19.46 -10.03 4.66
N GLU A 562 19.41 -10.41 5.93
CA GLU A 562 18.23 -11.05 6.56
C GLU A 562 16.95 -10.19 6.44
N SER A 563 17.09 -8.86 6.42
CA SER A 563 16.00 -7.90 6.17
C SER A 563 15.42 -7.93 4.74
N GLN A 564 16.14 -8.51 3.79
CA GLN A 564 15.82 -8.55 2.36
C GLN A 564 15.71 -9.97 1.79
N ASP A 565 16.18 -10.99 2.52
CA ASP A 565 15.96 -12.42 2.23
C ASP A 565 14.54 -12.84 2.64
N VAL A 566 13.54 -12.12 2.11
CA VAL A 566 12.13 -12.29 2.45
C VAL A 566 11.33 -12.47 1.16
N ASP A 567 10.43 -13.44 1.14
CA ASP A 567 9.50 -13.71 0.04
C ASP A 567 8.34 -12.68 0.04
N SER A 568 8.70 -11.44 -0.29
CA SER A 568 7.83 -10.26 -0.33
C SER A 568 8.44 -9.22 -1.29
N PHE A 569 7.74 -8.10 -1.49
CA PHE A 569 8.07 -7.07 -2.48
C PHE A 569 9.02 -6.00 -1.93
N ILE A 570 8.57 -5.12 -1.02
CA ILE A 570 9.38 -4.03 -0.45
C ILE A 570 9.07 -3.83 1.03
N GLU A 571 10.06 -3.30 1.77
CA GLU A 571 9.83 -2.68 3.09
C GLU A 571 10.01 -1.16 2.98
N VAL A 572 9.10 -0.38 3.58
CA VAL A 572 9.24 1.07 3.72
C VAL A 572 10.05 1.40 4.97
N MET A 573 11.06 2.25 4.82
CA MET A 573 12.07 2.51 5.83
C MET A 573 11.75 3.76 6.67
N THR A 574 12.11 3.71 7.95
CA THR A 574 12.26 4.89 8.81
C THR A 574 13.74 5.07 9.16
N LYS A 575 14.13 6.19 9.78
CA LYS A 575 15.53 6.41 10.17
C LYS A 575 16.03 5.34 11.14
N GLU A 576 15.18 4.95 12.08
CA GLU A 576 15.47 3.92 13.08
C GLU A 576 15.69 2.54 12.45
N SER A 577 15.13 2.28 11.26
CA SER A 577 15.33 1.01 10.55
C SER A 577 16.49 1.01 9.56
N ILE A 578 17.26 2.11 9.42
CA ILE A 578 18.47 2.19 8.58
C ILE A 578 19.41 0.97 8.70
N PRO A 579 19.67 0.37 9.88
CA PRO A 579 20.45 -0.86 10.00
C PRO A 579 20.02 -2.04 9.11
N LYS A 580 18.75 -2.09 8.65
CA LYS A 580 18.26 -3.10 7.69
C LYS A 580 18.76 -2.89 6.25
N MET A 581 19.40 -1.76 5.95
CA MET A 581 20.04 -1.48 4.66
C MET A 581 21.43 -2.09 4.53
N ASP A 582 22.03 -2.57 5.63
CA ASP A 582 23.40 -3.08 5.62
C ASP A 582 23.55 -4.35 4.76
N GLY A 583 24.79 -4.64 4.37
CA GLY A 583 25.17 -5.76 3.54
C GLY A 583 26.65 -5.72 3.22
N ASP A 584 27.11 -6.63 2.35
CA ASP A 584 28.49 -6.57 1.83
C ASP A 584 28.60 -5.59 0.65
N VAL A 585 27.47 -5.32 -0.03
CA VAL A 585 27.28 -4.23 -0.99
C VAL A 585 25.85 -3.69 -0.89
N LEU A 586 25.70 -2.37 -1.07
CA LEU A 586 24.42 -1.67 -1.14
C LEU A 586 24.33 -0.97 -2.49
N PHE A 587 23.51 -1.53 -3.38
CA PHE A 587 23.08 -0.83 -4.59
C PHE A 587 21.89 0.05 -4.25
N TYR A 588 21.90 1.30 -4.69
CA TYR A 588 20.77 2.20 -4.52
C TYR A 588 20.46 2.99 -5.77
N PHE A 589 19.19 3.24 -6.03
CA PHE A 589 18.73 4.11 -7.09
C PHE A 589 17.81 5.20 -6.54
N VAL A 590 17.71 6.31 -7.29
CA VAL A 590 17.07 7.55 -6.85
C VAL A 590 15.94 7.90 -7.81
N THR A 591 14.73 8.04 -7.28
CA THR A 591 13.54 8.41 -8.05
C THR A 591 13.17 9.86 -7.83
N GLU A 592 13.50 10.68 -8.83
CA GLU A 592 12.92 12.01 -8.98
C GLU A 592 11.56 11.88 -9.66
N ALA A 593 10.48 12.04 -8.89
CA ALA A 593 9.14 12.07 -9.45
C ALA A 593 8.90 13.44 -10.13
N ALA A 594 8.24 13.46 -11.28
CA ALA A 594 7.93 14.70 -12.00
C ALA A 594 7.28 15.76 -11.07
N GLY A 595 7.94 16.92 -10.93
CA GLY A 595 7.50 18.01 -10.03
C GLY A 595 7.90 17.86 -8.55
N LYS A 596 8.75 16.90 -8.18
CA LYS A 596 9.36 16.78 -6.83
C LYS A 596 10.87 16.59 -6.95
N THR A 597 11.63 17.69 -6.90
CA THR A 597 13.10 17.71 -7.08
C THR A 597 13.89 17.52 -5.77
N ASP A 598 13.36 16.74 -4.84
CA ASP A 598 13.89 16.61 -3.48
C ASP A 598 14.41 15.20 -3.17
N ALA A 599 14.42 14.25 -4.12
CA ALA A 599 14.94 12.92 -3.81
C ALA A 599 16.45 12.96 -3.52
N ALA A 600 17.20 13.81 -4.24
CA ALA A 600 18.58 14.15 -3.91
C ALA A 600 18.78 14.65 -2.45
N LYS A 601 17.85 15.46 -1.91
CA LYS A 601 17.91 15.89 -0.50
C LYS A 601 17.62 14.74 0.46
N VAL A 602 16.67 13.87 0.12
CA VAL A 602 16.40 12.66 0.93
C VAL A 602 17.61 11.74 0.94
N VAL A 603 18.30 11.56 -0.19
CA VAL A 603 19.59 10.84 -0.26
C VAL A 603 20.62 11.49 0.66
N GLU A 604 20.84 12.80 0.55
CA GLU A 604 21.78 13.54 1.41
C GLU A 604 21.44 13.41 2.90
N GLU A 605 20.18 13.57 3.28
CA GLU A 605 19.69 13.50 4.66
C GLU A 605 19.82 12.08 5.25
N TRP A 606 19.62 11.04 4.44
CA TRP A 606 19.80 9.65 4.87
C TRP A 606 21.26 9.24 4.91
N MET A 607 22.06 9.61 3.91
CA MET A 607 23.50 9.32 3.92
C MET A 607 24.26 10.09 4.99
N ASN A 608 23.73 11.25 5.41
CA ASN A 608 24.30 12.00 6.53
C ASN A 608 23.93 11.49 7.92
N ASP A 609 22.93 10.61 8.03
CA ASP A 609 22.44 10.08 9.29
C ASP A 609 23.53 9.27 10.04
N PRO A 610 23.70 9.42 11.36
CA PRO A 610 24.65 8.64 12.15
C PRO A 610 24.46 7.12 12.03
N LEU A 611 23.22 6.63 11.88
CA LEU A 611 22.94 5.20 11.69
C LEU A 611 23.43 4.71 10.33
N PHE A 612 23.30 5.53 9.28
CA PHE A 612 23.78 5.19 7.94
C PHE A 612 25.31 5.19 7.89
N LYS A 613 25.94 6.22 8.47
CA LYS A 613 27.40 6.30 8.60
C LYS A 613 28.01 5.17 9.43
N ASN A 614 27.22 4.49 10.25
CA ASN A 614 27.66 3.35 11.05
C ASN A 614 27.39 1.98 10.40
N LEU A 615 26.80 1.90 9.21
CA LEU A 615 26.66 0.63 8.47
C LEU A 615 28.04 0.10 8.04
N GLU A 616 28.23 -1.21 8.07
CA GLU A 616 29.48 -1.85 7.63
C GLU A 616 29.68 -1.67 6.11
N VAL A 617 28.60 -1.69 5.32
CA VAL A 617 28.64 -1.40 3.88
C VAL A 617 29.19 0.00 3.56
N VAL A 618 28.93 0.98 4.45
CA VAL A 618 29.43 2.36 4.32
C VAL A 618 30.90 2.45 4.72
N LYS A 619 31.27 1.85 5.85
CA LYS A 619 32.67 1.78 6.32
C LYS A 619 33.59 1.10 5.30
N ASN A 620 33.09 0.08 4.60
CA ASN A 620 33.82 -0.64 3.57
C ASN A 620 33.79 0.04 2.18
N ASN A 621 33.16 1.21 2.04
CA ASN A 621 32.99 1.96 0.79
C ASN A 621 32.35 1.11 -0.33
N LYS A 622 31.25 0.41 0.01
CA LYS A 622 30.48 -0.49 -0.88
C LYS A 622 29.04 -0.02 -1.11
N VAL A 623 28.81 1.28 -1.05
CA VAL A 623 27.53 1.91 -1.43
C VAL A 623 27.65 2.44 -2.86
N VAL A 624 26.78 1.99 -3.75
CA VAL A 624 26.89 2.17 -5.20
C VAL A 624 25.58 2.72 -5.74
N GLN A 625 25.62 3.88 -6.40
CA GLN A 625 24.46 4.38 -7.12
C GLN A 625 24.32 3.63 -8.44
N VAL A 626 23.09 3.23 -8.78
CA VAL A 626 22.75 2.52 -10.00
C VAL A 626 21.56 3.17 -10.71
N ASP A 627 21.38 2.84 -11.99
CA ASP A 627 20.33 3.41 -12.83
C ASP A 627 18.94 2.84 -12.48
N GLU A 628 17.95 3.70 -12.25
CA GLU A 628 16.60 3.27 -11.88
C GLU A 628 15.86 2.54 -13.02
N ALA A 629 16.10 2.90 -14.28
CA ALA A 629 15.43 2.26 -15.42
C ALA A 629 15.87 0.80 -15.53
N ILE A 630 17.19 0.57 -15.49
CA ILE A 630 17.80 -0.76 -15.55
C ILE A 630 17.46 -1.60 -14.31
N TRP A 631 17.55 -1.03 -13.10
CA TRP A 631 17.38 -1.82 -11.87
C TRP A 631 15.93 -2.03 -11.42
N ASN A 632 14.97 -1.26 -11.94
CA ASN A 632 13.58 -1.34 -11.46
C ASN A 632 12.48 -0.89 -12.45
N THR A 633 12.51 0.33 -13.01
CA THR A 633 11.30 0.92 -13.62
C THR A 633 11.02 0.53 -15.06
N ALA A 634 12.04 0.13 -15.83
CA ALA A 634 11.81 -0.39 -17.17
C ALA A 634 11.31 -1.84 -17.10
N GLY A 635 11.89 -2.65 -16.21
CA GLY A 635 11.32 -3.90 -15.71
C GLY A 635 11.12 -5.04 -16.72
N GLY A 636 11.67 -4.91 -17.93
CA GLY A 636 11.51 -5.86 -19.02
C GLY A 636 12.77 -6.64 -19.40
N TYR A 637 12.70 -7.30 -20.55
CA TYR A 637 13.76 -8.17 -21.07
C TYR A 637 15.09 -7.46 -21.34
N LYS A 638 15.08 -6.25 -21.93
CA LYS A 638 16.31 -5.51 -22.25
C LYS A 638 16.95 -4.99 -20.96
N ALA A 639 16.14 -4.45 -20.04
CA ALA A 639 16.60 -4.05 -18.72
C ALA A 639 17.20 -5.23 -17.93
N ALA A 640 16.62 -6.43 -18.02
CA ALA A 640 17.14 -7.62 -17.33
C ALA A 640 18.51 -8.06 -17.86
N ASN A 641 18.73 -7.95 -19.18
CA ASN A 641 20.03 -8.19 -19.80
C ASN A 641 21.06 -7.12 -19.38
N LEU A 642 20.69 -5.83 -19.35
CA LEU A 642 21.56 -4.76 -18.89
C LEU A 642 21.91 -4.87 -17.40
N LEU A 643 20.95 -5.25 -16.56
CA LEU A 643 21.16 -5.48 -15.13
C LEU A 643 22.14 -6.64 -14.90
N LEU A 644 22.03 -7.72 -15.69
CA LEU A 644 22.98 -8.83 -15.67
C LEU A 644 24.40 -8.33 -16.04
N ASP A 645 24.53 -7.50 -17.07
CA ASP A 645 25.81 -6.93 -17.50
C ASP A 645 26.43 -5.97 -16.46
N GLU A 646 25.62 -5.17 -15.77
CA GLU A 646 26.10 -4.33 -14.66
C GLU A 646 26.56 -5.16 -13.45
N ILE A 647 25.84 -6.23 -13.10
CA ILE A 647 26.24 -7.18 -12.04
C ILE A 647 27.56 -7.87 -12.42
N VAL A 648 27.67 -8.41 -13.63
CA VAL A 648 28.90 -9.04 -14.16
C VAL A 648 30.09 -8.08 -14.08
N LYS A 649 29.90 -6.83 -14.51
CA LYS A 649 30.93 -5.79 -14.50
C LYS A 649 31.32 -5.36 -13.08
N TYR A 650 30.37 -5.17 -12.18
CA TYR A 650 30.66 -4.75 -10.80
C TYR A 650 31.41 -5.82 -10.01
N PHE A 651 31.03 -7.09 -10.20
CA PHE A 651 31.63 -8.21 -9.50
C PHE A 651 32.86 -8.81 -10.20
N ASP A 652 33.27 -8.28 -11.36
CA ASP A 652 34.37 -8.83 -12.19
C ASP A 652 34.20 -10.34 -12.44
N ILE A 653 33.04 -10.73 -13.00
CA ILE A 653 32.73 -12.13 -13.33
C ILE A 653 33.23 -12.40 -14.75
N GLN A 654 34.32 -13.19 -14.85
CA GLN A 654 35.03 -13.49 -16.10
C GLN A 654 34.32 -14.54 -16.95
#